data_AF-D0NXF1-F1
#
_entry.id   AF-D0NXF1-F1
#
_cell.length_a   1.000
_cell.length_b   1.000
_cell.length_c   1.000
_cell.angle_alpha   90.00
_cell.angle_beta   90.00
_cell.angle_gamma   90.00
#
_symmetry.space_group_name_H-M   'P 1'
#
loop_
_entity.id
_entity.type
_entity.pdbx_description
1 polymer ?
#
loop_
_entity_poly.entity_id
_entity_poly.type
_entity_poly.pdbx_seq_one_letter_code
_entity_poly.pdbx_strand_id
1 'polypeptide(L)'
;MASSLWVLCSCVCVAIVAALSPGFNDPMPYYTLPLLEILHPLNDMMVAGTQLQVEIEVRSELLSSGLRRSRVCIVMQPAYVPPDVVLDNGAGDIDETCFDQSLNYTTFHVAGLIPGLSYALTVGLENEGNMVALSTRTFSVGSILLPGVDDRLSVADALEAGAELHKTQDRETASGIYRYVLAIFPNHGPAQHLLGLALYQDGELQKALPLLNQAVQSNESEENFHNSLGICLKSLGRVDEAIKHYRRAIELNPMQVQAAVNLGDAMQAKGKWEEAFKQYSKPTKAENVAKDATGRLCELIRVTDGWYHADRCLNEALERWPDEPVFHNDRGNLLANAGQFETARNEYQRSSELGLLAGTLNLAETLEALGEPQKSIDLYNQVLGDEIFDRFHPRTRIMVMKATVLPRVLPATQKEIDAWRDRFELEVEALLHNLDSLEMTEVDPNRVSLSTAITLTAHNRNNRELKAAMGQLYWQLLYQRQLIREDYVASYGIIPLPYTQQMKDTERPEIGPRRLRVGFVSRYIFNSAVGLYMSELIPKFNRDKYEIIVFAIGQSKSMKVVKEVEAITDTIVALPKDVRMAREEIRAWKTDVLIYPELGMDKTTYFVSLARLAPVQAVWWGNADTSGVPTMDFYLTSEHEHSTASSHYSEAIYQLK
;
A
#
# COMPACT_ATOMS: atom_id res chain seq x y z
N MET A 1 44.04 -20.07 31.30
CA MET A 1 43.95 -21.28 32.13
C MET A 1 42.82 -22.12 31.56
N ALA A 2 43.13 -22.90 30.53
CA ALA A 2 42.20 -23.70 29.75
C ALA A 2 42.71 -25.14 29.81
N SER A 3 42.33 -25.88 30.85
CA SER A 3 42.75 -27.27 31.04
C SER A 3 41.86 -28.05 32.02
N SER A 4 40.57 -27.74 32.10
CA SER A 4 39.66 -28.43 33.05
C SER A 4 38.25 -28.74 32.54
N LEU A 5 37.93 -28.52 31.25
CA LEU A 5 36.62 -28.88 30.67
C LEU A 5 36.64 -30.09 29.72
N TRP A 6 37.81 -30.61 29.37
CA TRP A 6 37.93 -31.78 28.46
C TRP A 6 37.86 -33.15 29.16
N VAL A 7 37.73 -33.19 30.49
CA VAL A 7 37.76 -34.46 31.27
C VAL A 7 36.37 -34.94 31.67
N LEU A 8 35.32 -34.11 31.53
CA LEU A 8 33.95 -34.51 31.89
C LEU A 8 33.16 -35.16 30.75
N CYS A 9 33.54 -34.93 29.48
CA CYS A 9 32.85 -35.51 28.32
C CYS A 9 33.28 -36.96 28.03
N SER A 10 34.48 -37.38 28.44
CA SER A 10 34.97 -38.75 28.25
C SER A 10 34.43 -39.75 29.29
N CYS A 11 34.04 -39.29 30.49
CA CYS A 11 33.58 -40.20 31.55
C CYS A 11 32.11 -40.64 31.35
N VAL A 12 31.28 -39.81 30.72
CA VAL A 12 29.86 -40.14 30.48
C VAL A 12 29.70 -41.11 29.29
N CYS A 13 30.49 -40.96 28.22
CA CYS A 13 30.50 -41.92 27.11
C CYS A 13 31.02 -43.31 27.52
N VAL A 14 31.97 -43.41 28.45
CA VAL A 14 32.47 -44.71 28.94
C VAL A 14 31.48 -45.38 29.90
N ALA A 15 30.71 -44.61 30.67
CA ALA A 15 29.73 -45.16 31.60
C ALA A 15 28.51 -45.80 30.91
N ILE A 16 28.06 -45.27 29.77
CA ILE A 16 26.94 -45.84 29.01
C ILE A 16 27.38 -47.08 28.21
N VAL A 17 28.60 -47.06 27.65
CA VAL A 17 29.15 -48.22 26.91
C VAL A 17 29.48 -49.40 27.84
N ALA A 18 29.89 -49.14 29.09
CA ALA A 18 30.18 -50.20 30.06
C ALA A 18 28.93 -50.86 30.68
N ALA A 19 27.76 -50.20 30.65
CA ALA A 19 26.51 -50.76 31.17
C ALA A 19 25.79 -51.68 30.16
N LEU A 20 26.11 -51.59 28.87
CA LEU A 20 25.40 -52.29 27.79
C LEU A 20 26.16 -53.50 27.18
N SER A 21 27.40 -53.81 27.59
CA SER A 21 28.11 -54.97 27.05
C SER A 21 29.26 -55.46 27.95
N PRO A 22 29.14 -56.63 28.63
CA PRO A 22 30.27 -57.30 29.25
C PRO A 22 31.03 -58.11 28.18
N GLY A 23 31.80 -57.44 27.32
CA GLY A 23 32.64 -58.15 26.34
C GLY A 23 33.15 -57.32 25.16
N PHE A 24 33.90 -56.24 25.38
CA PHE A 24 34.61 -55.52 24.31
C PHE A 24 36.13 -55.63 24.53
N ASN A 25 36.81 -56.46 23.75
CA ASN A 25 38.27 -56.66 23.86
C ASN A 25 38.97 -56.98 22.52
N ASP A 26 38.50 -56.43 21.39
CA ASP A 26 39.26 -56.44 20.13
C ASP A 26 39.19 -55.06 19.42
N PRO A 27 40.30 -54.58 18.80
CA PRO A 27 40.34 -53.27 18.17
C PRO A 27 39.62 -53.27 16.80
N MET A 28 38.71 -52.32 16.59
CA MET A 28 38.00 -52.12 15.32
C MET A 28 38.97 -51.75 14.17
N PRO A 29 38.75 -52.24 12.93
CA PRO A 29 39.51 -51.81 11.76
C PRO A 29 39.26 -50.33 11.43
N TYR A 30 40.34 -49.60 11.14
CA TYR A 30 40.29 -48.20 10.72
C TYR A 30 39.73 -48.09 9.30
N TYR A 31 38.46 -47.68 9.18
CA TYR A 31 37.89 -47.21 7.91
C TYR A 31 38.20 -45.71 7.75
N THR A 32 38.62 -45.28 6.57
CA THR A 32 38.88 -43.86 6.25
C THR A 32 37.61 -43.02 6.14
N LEU A 33 36.43 -43.65 6.13
CA LEU A 33 35.10 -43.05 6.07
C LEU A 33 34.15 -43.81 7.02
N PRO A 34 33.21 -43.12 7.70
CA PRO A 34 32.32 -43.76 8.67
C PRO A 34 31.33 -44.72 7.98
N LEU A 35 31.06 -45.85 8.63
CA LEU A 35 30.13 -46.89 8.15
C LEU A 35 28.64 -46.43 8.18
N LEU A 36 28.33 -45.50 9.09
CA LEU A 36 27.02 -44.96 9.38
C LEU A 36 27.16 -43.45 9.56
N GLU A 37 26.33 -42.66 8.87
CA GLU A 37 26.38 -41.21 8.94
C GLU A 37 24.98 -40.60 8.99
N ILE A 38 24.77 -39.64 9.90
CA ILE A 38 23.59 -38.77 9.89
C ILE A 38 23.90 -37.58 8.96
N LEU A 39 23.16 -37.51 7.85
CA LEU A 39 23.27 -36.45 6.84
C LEU A 39 22.45 -35.22 7.21
N HIS A 40 21.30 -35.43 7.85
CA HIS A 40 20.45 -34.37 8.39
C HIS A 40 19.78 -34.84 9.69
N PRO A 41 19.72 -34.05 10.76
CA PRO A 41 20.21 -32.66 10.87
C PRO A 41 21.74 -32.59 10.96
N LEU A 42 22.28 -31.42 10.60
CA LEU A 42 23.69 -31.11 10.80
C LEU A 42 23.96 -30.76 12.28
N ASN A 43 25.23 -30.89 12.70
CA ASN A 43 25.62 -30.44 14.03
C ASN A 43 25.36 -28.94 14.21
N ASP A 44 24.80 -28.59 15.36
CA ASP A 44 24.42 -27.24 15.78
C ASP A 44 23.42 -26.56 14.83
N MET A 45 22.70 -27.35 14.04
CA MET A 45 21.62 -26.87 13.20
C MET A 45 20.48 -26.33 14.07
N MET A 46 19.92 -25.18 13.69
CA MET A 46 18.72 -24.64 14.31
C MET A 46 17.51 -24.90 13.40
N VAL A 47 16.57 -25.69 13.88
CA VAL A 47 15.34 -26.03 13.14
C VAL A 47 14.23 -25.06 13.54
N ALA A 48 13.53 -24.46 12.57
CA ALA A 48 12.46 -23.51 12.86
C ALA A 48 11.13 -24.22 13.25
N GLY A 49 10.96 -25.47 12.85
CA GLY A 49 9.74 -26.25 13.06
C GLY A 49 9.83 -27.23 14.23
N THR A 50 8.67 -27.72 14.67
CA THR A 50 8.52 -28.79 15.67
C THR A 50 8.56 -30.20 15.03
N GLN A 51 8.93 -30.25 13.76
CA GLN A 51 9.09 -31.47 12.96
C GLN A 51 10.46 -31.47 12.29
N LEU A 52 11.03 -32.65 12.15
CA LEU A 52 12.35 -32.85 11.55
C LEU A 52 12.35 -34.14 10.73
N GLN A 53 12.70 -34.03 9.45
CA GLN A 53 13.09 -35.18 8.65
C GLN A 53 14.56 -35.48 8.94
N VAL A 54 14.85 -36.68 9.41
CA VAL A 54 16.20 -37.15 9.64
C VAL A 54 16.60 -38.06 8.50
N GLU A 55 17.82 -37.86 8.00
CA GLU A 55 18.37 -38.56 6.86
C GLU A 55 19.64 -39.29 7.28
N ILE A 56 19.65 -40.61 7.09
CA ILE A 56 20.77 -41.48 7.47
C ILE A 56 21.29 -42.20 6.22
N GLU A 57 22.61 -42.26 6.11
CA GLU A 57 23.30 -43.12 5.15
C GLU A 57 23.98 -44.29 5.87
N VAL A 58 23.77 -45.50 5.34
CA VAL A 58 24.51 -46.71 5.71
C VAL A 58 25.29 -47.19 4.49
N ARG A 59 26.61 -47.21 4.59
CA ARG A 59 27.49 -47.54 3.46
C ARG A 59 27.68 -49.05 3.35
N SER A 60 26.72 -49.71 2.70
CA SER A 60 26.68 -51.18 2.63
C SER A 60 27.86 -51.85 1.93
N GLU A 61 28.61 -51.11 1.10
CA GLU A 61 29.83 -51.57 0.45
C GLU A 61 30.96 -51.91 1.45
N LEU A 62 30.91 -51.31 2.64
CA LEU A 62 31.86 -51.55 3.73
C LEU A 62 31.38 -52.65 4.71
N LEU A 63 30.17 -53.22 4.50
CA LEU A 63 29.63 -54.29 5.33
C LEU A 63 30.18 -55.66 4.87
N SER A 64 31.00 -56.29 5.72
CA SER A 64 31.44 -57.69 5.53
C SER A 64 30.25 -58.66 5.60
N SER A 65 30.41 -59.91 5.12
CA SER A 65 29.33 -60.90 5.00
C SER A 65 28.55 -61.20 6.30
N GLY A 66 29.10 -60.87 7.46
CA GLY A 66 28.47 -61.04 8.78
C GLY A 66 27.57 -59.88 9.23
N LEU A 67 27.56 -58.73 8.54
CA LEU A 67 26.80 -57.53 8.92
C LEU A 67 25.51 -57.32 8.09
N ARG A 68 25.12 -58.31 7.27
CA ARG A 68 23.94 -58.23 6.40
C ARG A 68 22.59 -58.33 7.14
N ARG A 69 22.60 -58.57 8.45
CA ARG A 69 21.41 -58.65 9.31
C ARG A 69 21.38 -57.55 10.38
N SER A 70 22.12 -56.47 10.17
CA SER A 70 22.17 -55.35 11.11
C SER A 70 20.86 -54.59 11.18
N ARG A 71 20.60 -53.97 12.33
CA ARG A 71 19.47 -53.07 12.58
C ARG A 71 19.97 -51.65 12.79
N VAL A 72 19.23 -50.67 12.30
CA VAL A 72 19.48 -49.26 12.58
C VAL A 72 18.61 -48.88 13.77
N CYS A 73 19.23 -48.56 14.90
CA CYS A 73 18.58 -48.12 16.13
C CYS A 73 18.77 -46.62 16.31
N ILE A 74 17.68 -45.93 16.63
CA ILE A 74 17.64 -44.48 16.79
C ILE A 74 17.20 -44.16 18.21
N VAL A 75 17.95 -43.26 18.85
CA VAL A 75 17.61 -42.67 20.15
C VAL A 75 17.74 -41.16 20.03
N MET A 76 16.75 -40.44 20.52
CA MET A 76 16.81 -38.98 20.59
C MET A 76 16.42 -38.54 22.01
N GLN A 77 17.26 -37.70 22.61
CA GLN A 77 17.07 -37.22 23.98
C GLN A 77 17.43 -35.73 24.07
N PRO A 78 16.83 -34.96 25.00
CA PRO A 78 17.24 -33.59 25.29
C PRO A 78 18.72 -33.51 25.69
N ALA A 79 19.51 -32.76 24.91
CA ALA A 79 20.90 -32.43 25.22
C ALA A 79 21.02 -31.16 26.08
N TYR A 80 20.10 -30.22 25.90
CA TYR A 80 19.99 -29.01 26.73
C TYR A 80 18.53 -28.60 26.85
N VAL A 81 18.11 -28.36 28.10
CA VAL A 81 16.78 -27.85 28.45
C VAL A 81 16.98 -26.47 29.08
N PRO A 82 16.42 -25.40 28.49
CA PRO A 82 16.48 -24.08 29.09
C PRO A 82 15.86 -24.05 30.49
N PRO A 83 16.34 -23.21 31.42
CA PRO A 83 15.84 -23.17 32.81
C PRO A 83 14.36 -22.82 32.93
N ASP A 84 13.82 -22.15 31.91
CA ASP A 84 12.44 -21.72 31.79
C ASP A 84 11.51 -22.79 31.18
N VAL A 85 12.02 -23.97 30.82
CA VAL A 85 11.22 -25.06 30.26
C VAL A 85 11.05 -26.19 31.29
N VAL A 86 9.79 -26.51 31.61
CA VAL A 86 9.43 -27.65 32.47
C VAL A 86 9.04 -28.83 31.59
N LEU A 87 9.75 -29.95 31.72
CA LEU A 87 9.44 -31.20 31.03
C LEU A 87 8.73 -32.16 31.98
N ASP A 88 7.59 -32.71 31.57
CA ASP A 88 6.99 -33.88 32.23
C ASP A 88 7.90 -35.10 32.00
N ASN A 89 7.86 -36.10 32.89
CA ASN A 89 8.73 -37.29 32.80
C ASN A 89 8.58 -38.00 31.43
N GLY A 90 9.65 -37.97 30.63
CA GLY A 90 9.71 -38.57 29.28
C GLY A 90 9.32 -37.63 28.13
N ALA A 91 8.98 -36.36 28.40
CA ALA A 91 8.65 -35.40 27.36
C ALA A 91 9.89 -35.00 26.56
N GLY A 92 9.86 -35.26 25.24
CA GLY A 92 10.94 -34.97 24.31
C GLY A 92 11.88 -36.14 24.03
N ASP A 93 11.77 -37.24 24.75
CA ASP A 93 12.50 -38.47 24.42
C ASP A 93 11.80 -39.20 23.26
N ILE A 94 12.59 -39.72 22.32
CA ILE A 94 12.14 -40.75 21.39
C ILE A 94 12.76 -42.05 21.88
N ASP A 95 11.90 -42.94 22.37
CA ASP A 95 12.28 -44.30 22.78
C ASP A 95 13.04 -45.01 21.67
N GLU A 96 14.00 -45.84 22.07
CA GLU A 96 14.85 -46.59 21.16
C GLU A 96 14.01 -47.35 20.12
N THR A 97 14.12 -46.92 18.87
CA THR A 97 13.39 -47.56 17.77
C THR A 97 14.40 -48.19 16.81
N CYS A 98 14.33 -49.51 16.67
CA CYS A 98 15.23 -50.29 15.81
C CYS A 98 14.50 -50.81 14.58
N PHE A 99 15.15 -50.70 13.41
CA PHE A 99 14.60 -51.12 12.12
C PHE A 99 15.58 -52.03 11.40
N ASP A 100 15.08 -53.05 10.69
CA ASP A 100 15.93 -53.91 9.86
C ASP A 100 16.55 -53.10 8.72
N GLN A 101 17.88 -53.19 8.57
CA GLN A 101 18.59 -52.46 7.53
C GLN A 101 18.30 -53.09 6.16
N SER A 102 17.44 -52.44 5.37
CA SER A 102 17.08 -52.89 4.02
C SER A 102 17.57 -51.98 2.89
N LEU A 103 17.95 -50.73 3.20
CA LEU A 103 18.38 -49.70 2.25
C LEU A 103 19.68 -49.03 2.70
N ASN A 104 20.45 -48.50 1.74
CA ASN A 104 21.65 -47.68 2.01
C ASN A 104 21.29 -46.27 2.53
N TYR A 105 20.04 -45.86 2.34
CA TYR A 105 19.55 -44.53 2.70
C TYR A 105 18.18 -44.68 3.35
N THR A 106 18.01 -44.08 4.52
CA THR A 106 16.78 -44.16 5.29
C THR A 106 16.38 -42.77 5.79
N THR A 107 15.12 -42.40 5.55
CA THR A 107 14.52 -41.16 6.05
C THR A 107 13.49 -41.47 7.11
N PHE A 108 13.48 -40.74 8.21
CA PHE A 108 12.40 -40.82 9.20
C PHE A 108 11.92 -39.44 9.62
N HIS A 109 10.65 -39.38 10.03
CA HIS A 109 10.00 -38.13 10.41
C HIS A 109 9.82 -38.11 11.92
N VAL A 110 10.39 -37.09 12.55
CA VAL A 110 10.21 -36.76 13.95
C VAL A 110 9.21 -35.63 14.04
N ALA A 111 8.23 -35.75 14.93
CA ALA A 111 7.25 -34.70 15.25
C ALA A 111 7.16 -34.51 16.76
N GLY A 112 6.64 -33.37 17.19
CA GLY A 112 6.48 -33.06 18.62
C GLY A 112 7.77 -32.57 19.28
N LEU A 113 8.71 -32.03 18.51
CA LEU A 113 9.90 -31.38 19.05
C LEU A 113 9.49 -30.12 19.83
N ILE A 114 10.09 -29.93 21.02
CA ILE A 114 9.70 -28.85 21.93
C ILE A 114 10.54 -27.59 21.62
N PRO A 115 9.91 -26.42 21.37
CA PRO A 115 10.63 -25.17 21.12
C PRO A 115 11.63 -24.82 22.22
N GLY A 116 12.86 -24.47 21.83
CA GLY A 116 13.92 -24.04 22.74
C GLY A 116 14.79 -25.17 23.28
N LEU A 117 14.40 -26.43 23.11
CA LEU A 117 15.26 -27.57 23.47
C LEU A 117 16.36 -27.78 22.44
N SER A 118 17.50 -28.27 22.91
CA SER A 118 18.48 -28.91 22.05
C SER A 118 18.41 -30.42 22.23
N TYR A 119 18.50 -31.16 21.14
CA TYR A 119 18.42 -32.62 21.11
C TYR A 119 19.75 -33.21 20.68
N ALA A 120 20.12 -34.33 21.31
CA ALA A 120 21.15 -35.23 20.82
C ALA A 120 20.46 -36.41 20.13
N LEU A 121 20.60 -36.47 18.81
CA LEU A 121 20.17 -37.61 18.00
C LEU A 121 21.34 -38.57 17.87
N THR A 122 21.17 -39.79 18.37
CA THR A 122 22.14 -40.87 18.20
C THR A 122 21.53 -41.97 17.35
N VAL A 123 22.23 -42.31 16.28
CA VAL A 123 21.90 -43.43 15.40
C VAL A 123 23.01 -44.45 15.53
N GLY A 124 22.63 -45.71 15.70
CA GLY A 124 23.56 -46.80 15.83
C GLY A 124 23.21 -47.97 14.92
N LEU A 125 24.24 -48.68 14.47
CA LEU A 125 24.11 -49.92 13.70
C LEU A 125 24.37 -51.10 14.64
N GLU A 126 23.35 -51.88 14.92
CA GLU A 126 23.37 -53.03 15.82
C GLU A 126 23.48 -54.33 15.01
N ASN A 127 24.28 -55.30 15.44
CA ASN A 127 24.31 -56.66 14.91
C ASN A 127 24.37 -57.68 16.05
N GLU A 128 23.43 -58.63 16.09
CA GLU A 128 23.37 -59.69 17.10
C GLU A 128 23.53 -59.18 18.55
N GLY A 129 22.91 -58.04 18.89
CA GLY A 129 22.97 -57.44 20.21
C GLY A 129 24.21 -56.56 20.48
N ASN A 130 25.10 -56.37 19.50
CA ASN A 130 26.29 -55.54 19.63
C ASN A 130 26.24 -54.31 18.72
N MET A 131 26.60 -53.14 19.26
CA MET A 131 26.74 -51.91 18.47
C MET A 131 28.04 -51.92 17.66
N VAL A 132 27.91 -51.83 16.34
CA VAL A 132 29.04 -51.93 15.39
C VAL A 132 29.46 -50.55 14.88
N ALA A 133 28.53 -49.59 14.81
CA ALA A 133 28.81 -48.20 14.47
C ALA A 133 27.83 -47.26 15.18
N LEU A 134 28.26 -46.04 15.46
CA LEU A 134 27.47 -44.98 16.10
C LEU A 134 27.74 -43.65 15.40
N SER A 135 26.70 -42.86 15.21
CA SER A 135 26.76 -41.48 14.72
C SER A 135 25.85 -40.64 15.60
N THR A 136 26.35 -39.51 16.10
CA THR A 136 25.56 -38.59 16.93
C THR A 136 25.59 -37.19 16.33
N ARG A 137 24.43 -36.53 16.32
CA ARG A 137 24.28 -35.12 15.95
C ARG A 137 23.56 -34.35 17.06
N THR A 138 23.96 -33.11 17.27
CA THR A 138 23.25 -32.16 18.13
C THR A 138 22.56 -31.11 17.27
N PHE A 139 21.31 -30.76 17.60
CA PHE A 139 20.59 -29.69 16.94
C PHE A 139 19.64 -29.01 17.93
N SER A 140 19.20 -27.79 17.63
CA SER A 140 18.33 -27.00 18.49
C SER A 140 17.02 -26.66 17.80
N VAL A 141 15.92 -26.69 18.53
CA VAL A 141 14.62 -26.22 18.05
C VAL A 141 14.51 -24.74 18.36
N GLY A 142 14.29 -23.95 17.31
CA GLY A 142 14.01 -22.54 17.40
C GLY A 142 12.82 -22.26 18.30
N SER A 143 12.96 -21.25 19.15
CA SER A 143 11.85 -20.70 19.93
C SER A 143 11.84 -19.19 19.86
N ILE A 144 10.65 -18.63 19.93
CA ILE A 144 10.41 -17.20 20.00
C ILE A 144 9.89 -16.86 21.40
N LEU A 145 10.51 -15.87 22.03
CA LEU A 145 10.07 -15.29 23.30
C LEU A 145 9.41 -13.95 23.00
N LEU A 146 8.07 -13.90 23.09
CA LEU A 146 7.32 -12.67 22.91
C LEU A 146 7.16 -11.96 24.27
N PRO A 147 7.34 -10.63 24.34
CA PRO A 147 7.11 -9.88 25.57
C PRO A 147 5.67 -10.09 26.08
N GLY A 148 5.52 -10.52 27.34
CA GLY A 148 4.21 -10.74 27.98
C GLY A 148 3.57 -12.10 27.70
N VAL A 149 4.27 -13.00 26.98
CA VAL A 149 3.91 -14.42 26.86
C VAL A 149 4.91 -15.23 27.69
N ASP A 150 4.41 -15.99 28.66
CA ASP A 150 5.27 -16.75 29.59
C ASP A 150 5.93 -17.96 28.91
N ASP A 151 5.32 -18.51 27.86
CA ASP A 151 5.79 -19.71 27.18
C ASP A 151 6.62 -19.42 25.92
N ARG A 152 7.57 -20.33 25.64
CA ARG A 152 8.34 -20.34 24.38
C ARG A 152 7.47 -20.80 23.23
N LEU A 153 7.25 -19.93 22.26
CA LEU A 153 6.50 -20.26 21.05
C LEU A 153 7.41 -20.93 20.01
N SER A 154 6.85 -21.84 19.21
CA SER A 154 7.50 -22.23 17.97
C SER A 154 7.54 -21.05 17.00
N VAL A 155 8.40 -21.12 15.98
CA VAL A 155 8.40 -20.07 14.94
C VAL A 155 7.05 -19.99 14.23
N ALA A 156 6.39 -21.12 14.00
CA ALA A 156 5.08 -21.17 13.37
C ALA A 156 4.01 -20.47 14.23
N ASP A 157 3.94 -20.78 15.53
CA ASP A 157 2.96 -20.18 16.45
C ASP A 157 3.19 -18.68 16.61
N ALA A 158 4.44 -18.25 16.65
CA ALA A 158 4.78 -16.82 16.69
C ALA A 158 4.32 -16.10 15.41
N LEU A 159 4.54 -16.70 14.23
CA LEU A 159 4.06 -16.11 12.96
C LEU A 159 2.53 -16.12 12.87
N GLU A 160 1.86 -17.14 13.39
CA GLU A 160 0.40 -17.19 13.46
C GLU A 160 -0.15 -16.09 14.39
N ALA A 161 0.43 -15.94 15.58
CA ALA A 161 0.09 -14.85 16.50
C ALA A 161 0.31 -13.47 15.84
N GLY A 162 1.45 -13.30 15.15
CA GLY A 162 1.71 -12.10 14.37
C GLY A 162 0.70 -11.88 13.26
N ALA A 163 0.32 -12.93 12.51
CA ALA A 163 -0.67 -12.84 11.45
C ALA A 163 -2.08 -12.51 11.96
N GLU A 164 -2.45 -13.00 13.15
CA GLU A 164 -3.72 -12.65 13.76
C GLU A 164 -3.75 -11.18 14.20
N LEU A 165 -2.68 -10.70 14.84
CA LEU A 165 -2.51 -9.27 15.15
C LEU A 165 -2.51 -8.41 13.87
N HIS A 166 -1.92 -8.92 12.80
CA HIS A 166 -1.92 -8.25 11.49
C HIS A 166 -3.34 -8.13 10.93
N LYS A 167 -4.19 -9.15 11.08
CA LYS A 167 -5.62 -9.11 10.69
C LYS A 167 -6.42 -8.15 11.55
N THR A 168 -6.17 -8.10 12.85
CA THR A 168 -6.84 -7.18 13.80
C THR A 168 -6.27 -5.76 13.77
N GLN A 169 -5.41 -5.46 12.78
CA GLN A 169 -4.83 -4.15 12.48
C GLN A 169 -3.77 -3.63 13.48
N ASP A 170 -3.32 -4.46 14.43
CA ASP A 170 -2.11 -4.18 15.23
C ASP A 170 -0.83 -4.55 14.45
N ARG A 171 -0.56 -3.76 13.40
CA ARG A 171 0.54 -4.01 12.45
C ARG A 171 1.92 -3.76 13.04
N GLU A 172 2.03 -2.88 14.03
CA GLU A 172 3.31 -2.55 14.67
C GLU A 172 3.82 -3.75 15.46
N THR A 173 2.95 -4.33 16.31
CA THR A 173 3.27 -5.54 17.07
C THR A 173 3.51 -6.72 16.14
N ALA A 174 2.65 -6.93 15.13
CA ALA A 174 2.83 -7.98 14.13
C ALA A 174 4.20 -7.87 13.42
N SER A 175 4.55 -6.67 12.94
CA SER A 175 5.84 -6.42 12.29
C SER A 175 7.02 -6.64 13.25
N GLY A 176 6.85 -6.30 14.52
CA GLY A 176 7.83 -6.58 15.58
C GLY A 176 8.12 -8.08 15.71
N ILE A 177 7.06 -8.90 15.73
CA ILE A 177 7.17 -10.36 15.78
C ILE A 177 7.92 -10.89 14.56
N TYR A 178 7.55 -10.46 13.35
CA TYR A 178 8.20 -10.92 12.13
C TYR A 178 9.69 -10.53 12.07
N ARG A 179 10.03 -9.30 12.49
CA ARG A 179 11.43 -8.87 12.59
C ARG A 179 12.21 -9.69 13.60
N TYR A 180 11.59 -10.05 14.73
CA TYR A 180 12.22 -10.88 15.75
C TYR A 180 12.50 -12.29 15.22
N VAL A 181 11.55 -12.91 14.52
CA VAL A 181 11.75 -14.19 13.82
C VAL A 181 12.92 -14.08 12.83
N LEU A 182 12.97 -13.01 12.02
CA LEU A 182 14.05 -12.80 11.04
C LEU A 182 15.41 -12.49 11.65
N ALA A 183 15.46 -11.98 12.89
CA ALA A 183 16.73 -11.79 13.61
C ALA A 183 17.38 -13.13 13.97
N ILE A 184 16.56 -14.16 14.23
CA ILE A 184 17.01 -15.52 14.57
C ILE A 184 17.14 -16.38 13.31
N PHE A 185 16.20 -16.24 12.37
CA PHE A 185 16.13 -16.97 11.10
C PHE A 185 16.11 -16.00 9.89
N PRO A 186 17.25 -15.46 9.47
CA PRO A 186 17.31 -14.42 8.43
C PRO A 186 16.71 -14.83 7.07
N ASN A 187 16.72 -16.12 6.76
CA ASN A 187 16.24 -16.70 5.49
C ASN A 187 14.87 -17.38 5.62
N HIS A 188 14.06 -17.02 6.63
CA HIS A 188 12.75 -17.63 6.83
C HIS A 188 11.69 -17.03 5.90
N GLY A 189 11.43 -17.72 4.78
CA GLY A 189 10.51 -17.28 3.72
C GLY A 189 9.16 -16.73 4.18
N PRO A 190 8.37 -17.49 4.99
CA PRO A 190 7.09 -17.01 5.49
C PRO A 190 7.18 -15.72 6.32
N ALA A 191 8.26 -15.53 7.08
CA ALA A 191 8.43 -14.33 7.90
C ALA A 191 8.81 -13.12 7.03
N GLN A 192 9.64 -13.33 6.00
CA GLN A 192 9.96 -12.32 5.00
C GLN A 192 8.70 -11.90 4.22
N HIS A 193 7.85 -12.87 3.87
CA HIS A 193 6.58 -12.63 3.20
C HIS A 193 5.62 -11.80 4.04
N LEU A 194 5.39 -12.19 5.29
CA LEU A 194 4.48 -11.50 6.21
C LEU A 194 4.97 -10.07 6.55
N LEU A 195 6.26 -9.89 6.84
CA LEU A 195 6.84 -8.56 7.06
C LEU A 195 6.77 -7.70 5.79
N GLY A 196 7.05 -8.29 4.63
CA GLY A 196 6.92 -7.61 3.33
C GLY A 196 5.48 -7.15 3.07
N LEU A 197 4.48 -7.96 3.43
CA LEU A 197 3.07 -7.60 3.30
C LEU A 197 2.66 -6.50 4.29
N ALA A 198 3.14 -6.55 5.53
CA ALA A 198 2.90 -5.50 6.51
C ALA A 198 3.45 -4.14 6.03
N LEU A 199 4.72 -4.12 5.61
CA LEU A 199 5.35 -2.91 5.05
C LEU A 199 4.67 -2.41 3.77
N TYR A 200 4.18 -3.32 2.93
CA TYR A 200 3.38 -2.95 1.76
C TYR A 200 2.11 -2.20 2.17
N GLN A 201 1.38 -2.71 3.17
CA GLN A 201 0.15 -2.09 3.67
C GLN A 201 0.41 -0.73 4.33
N ASP A 202 1.57 -0.56 4.95
CA ASP A 202 2.03 0.71 5.51
C ASP A 202 2.52 1.71 4.43
N GLY A 203 2.48 1.32 3.15
CA GLY A 203 2.92 2.16 2.02
C GLY A 203 4.43 2.21 1.84
N GLU A 204 5.20 1.45 2.62
CA GLU A 204 6.66 1.33 2.58
C GLU A 204 7.12 0.40 1.44
N LEU A 205 6.62 0.65 0.22
CA LEU A 205 6.77 -0.24 -0.94
C LEU A 205 8.24 -0.61 -1.25
N GLN A 206 9.16 0.34 -1.08
CA GLN A 206 10.59 0.13 -1.35
C GLN A 206 11.26 -0.80 -0.33
N LYS A 207 10.78 -0.83 0.92
CA LYS A 207 11.26 -1.77 1.94
C LYS A 207 10.58 -3.13 1.82
N ALA A 208 9.32 -3.17 1.40
CA ALA A 208 8.57 -4.40 1.17
C ALA A 208 9.15 -5.25 0.03
N LEU A 209 9.53 -4.62 -1.08
CA LEU A 209 9.99 -5.30 -2.29
C LEU A 209 11.16 -6.29 -2.06
N PRO A 210 12.28 -5.94 -1.39
CA PRO A 210 13.37 -6.89 -1.18
C PRO A 210 12.95 -8.10 -0.34
N LEU A 211 12.11 -7.91 0.69
CA LEU A 211 11.63 -9.01 1.53
C LEU A 211 10.72 -9.97 0.75
N LEU A 212 9.81 -9.45 -0.06
CA LEU A 212 8.93 -10.27 -0.90
C LEU A 212 9.70 -11.03 -1.99
N ASN A 213 10.78 -10.45 -2.53
CA ASN A 213 11.69 -11.17 -3.43
C ASN A 213 12.43 -12.29 -2.72
N GLN A 214 12.95 -12.05 -1.52
CA GLN A 214 13.62 -13.08 -0.72
C GLN A 214 12.67 -14.23 -0.36
N ALA A 215 11.40 -13.92 -0.04
CA ALA A 215 10.40 -14.94 0.21
C ALA A 215 10.22 -15.85 -1.02
N VAL A 216 10.06 -15.28 -2.22
CA VAL A 216 9.98 -16.08 -3.48
C VAL A 216 11.26 -16.90 -3.70
N GLN A 217 12.44 -16.33 -3.46
CA GLN A 217 13.72 -17.07 -3.60
C GLN A 217 13.85 -18.23 -2.62
N SER A 218 13.26 -18.10 -1.42
CA SER A 218 13.27 -19.17 -0.42
C SER A 218 12.38 -20.36 -0.81
N ASN A 219 11.30 -20.11 -1.55
CA ASN A 219 10.41 -21.14 -2.09
C ASN A 219 9.68 -20.64 -3.34
N GLU A 220 10.19 -20.99 -4.52
CA GLU A 220 9.60 -20.60 -5.82
C GLU A 220 8.31 -21.36 -6.17
N SER A 221 7.90 -22.33 -5.35
CA SER A 221 6.68 -23.11 -5.54
C SER A 221 5.52 -22.64 -4.66
N GLU A 222 5.74 -21.64 -3.81
CA GLU A 222 4.71 -21.04 -2.96
C GLU A 222 3.96 -19.94 -3.70
N GLU A 223 2.68 -20.16 -4.01
CA GLU A 223 1.90 -19.23 -4.83
C GLU A 223 1.64 -17.89 -4.13
N ASN A 224 1.50 -17.88 -2.80
CA ASN A 224 1.18 -16.67 -2.04
C ASN A 224 2.34 -15.66 -2.08
N PHE A 225 3.57 -16.15 -2.15
CA PHE A 225 4.77 -15.32 -2.29
C PHE A 225 4.78 -14.61 -3.65
N HIS A 226 4.50 -15.36 -4.73
CA HIS A 226 4.37 -14.78 -6.07
C HIS A 226 3.23 -13.75 -6.13
N ASN A 227 2.05 -14.07 -5.61
CA ASN A 227 0.91 -13.14 -5.59
C ASN A 227 1.26 -11.84 -4.86
N SER A 228 1.90 -11.92 -3.70
CA SER A 228 2.22 -10.75 -2.87
C SER A 228 3.32 -9.89 -3.47
N LEU A 229 4.35 -10.51 -4.07
CA LEU A 229 5.36 -9.80 -4.85
C LEU A 229 4.74 -9.08 -6.05
N GLY A 230 3.79 -9.73 -6.75
CA GLY A 230 3.04 -9.12 -7.84
C GLY A 230 2.27 -7.87 -7.40
N ILE A 231 1.59 -7.92 -6.24
CA ILE A 231 0.88 -6.76 -5.65
C ILE A 231 1.85 -5.61 -5.39
N CYS A 232 3.00 -5.86 -4.77
CA CYS A 232 4.01 -4.83 -4.50
C CYS A 232 4.55 -4.20 -5.81
N LEU A 233 4.90 -5.04 -6.80
CA LEU A 233 5.39 -4.58 -8.11
C LEU A 233 4.37 -3.72 -8.86
N LYS A 234 3.09 -4.11 -8.85
CA LYS A 234 2.00 -3.33 -9.46
C LYS A 234 1.91 -1.95 -8.82
N SER A 235 1.95 -1.85 -7.50
CA SER A 235 1.89 -0.57 -6.77
C SER A 235 3.13 0.30 -6.99
N LEU A 236 4.28 -0.28 -7.35
CA LEU A 236 5.48 0.42 -7.81
C LEU A 236 5.43 0.83 -9.30
N GLY A 237 4.32 0.55 -10.01
CA GLY A 237 4.17 0.83 -11.44
C GLY A 237 4.85 -0.20 -12.37
N ARG A 238 5.46 -1.25 -11.81
CA ARG A 238 6.15 -2.33 -12.55
C ARG A 238 5.15 -3.40 -13.01
N VAL A 239 4.12 -2.99 -13.74
CA VAL A 239 2.94 -3.80 -14.07
C VAL A 239 3.29 -5.06 -14.88
N ASP A 240 4.23 -4.97 -15.82
CA ASP A 240 4.62 -6.13 -16.64
C ASP A 240 5.32 -7.23 -15.83
N GLU A 241 6.05 -6.87 -14.78
CA GLU A 241 6.67 -7.83 -13.87
C GLU A 241 5.62 -8.43 -12.94
N ALA A 242 4.70 -7.61 -12.44
CA ALA A 242 3.57 -8.09 -11.64
C ALA A 242 2.76 -9.17 -12.38
N ILE A 243 2.47 -8.96 -13.68
CA ILE A 243 1.76 -9.93 -14.52
C ILE A 243 2.48 -11.29 -14.56
N LYS A 244 3.81 -11.31 -14.62
CA LYS A 244 4.59 -12.57 -14.61
C LYS A 244 4.38 -13.32 -13.30
N HIS A 245 4.47 -12.62 -12.17
CA HIS A 245 4.29 -13.24 -10.86
C HIS A 245 2.84 -13.70 -10.62
N TYR A 246 1.83 -12.94 -11.04
CA TYR A 246 0.43 -13.40 -10.93
C TYR A 246 0.16 -14.63 -11.79
N ARG A 247 0.69 -14.68 -13.02
CA ARG A 247 0.59 -15.89 -13.86
C ARG A 247 1.25 -17.08 -13.21
N ARG A 248 2.45 -16.91 -12.63
CA ARG A 248 3.15 -17.97 -11.91
C ARG A 248 2.34 -18.47 -10.70
N ALA A 249 1.74 -17.56 -9.92
CA ALA A 249 0.88 -17.92 -8.80
C ALA A 249 -0.33 -18.76 -9.26
N ILE A 250 -0.98 -18.38 -10.37
CA ILE A 250 -2.09 -19.13 -10.97
C ILE A 250 -1.64 -20.48 -11.56
N GLU A 251 -0.43 -20.57 -12.12
CA GLU A 251 0.13 -21.82 -12.63
C GLU A 251 0.39 -22.81 -11.48
N LEU A 252 0.92 -22.32 -10.36
CA LEU A 252 1.16 -23.11 -9.15
C LEU A 252 -0.16 -23.57 -8.51
N ASN A 253 -1.13 -22.66 -8.41
CA ASN A 253 -2.44 -22.95 -7.85
C ASN A 253 -3.56 -22.31 -8.70
N PRO A 254 -4.16 -23.07 -9.65
CA PRO A 254 -5.25 -22.58 -10.49
C PRO A 254 -6.50 -22.15 -9.72
N MET A 255 -6.66 -22.60 -8.46
CA MET A 255 -7.78 -22.24 -7.61
C MET A 255 -7.54 -20.97 -6.78
N GLN A 256 -6.36 -20.36 -6.85
CA GLN A 256 -6.08 -19.09 -6.19
C GLN A 256 -6.71 -17.92 -6.96
N VAL A 257 -8.02 -17.75 -6.81
CA VAL A 257 -8.78 -16.74 -7.57
C VAL A 257 -8.35 -15.31 -7.25
N GLN A 258 -7.81 -15.03 -6.06
CA GLN A 258 -7.26 -13.70 -5.75
C GLN A 258 -6.11 -13.30 -6.69
N ALA A 259 -5.23 -14.23 -7.07
CA ALA A 259 -4.17 -13.96 -8.04
C ALA A 259 -4.75 -13.69 -9.44
N ALA A 260 -5.87 -14.32 -9.78
CA ALA A 260 -6.59 -14.00 -11.02
C ALA A 260 -7.22 -12.60 -10.97
N VAL A 261 -7.87 -12.21 -9.88
CA VAL A 261 -8.40 -10.84 -9.71
C VAL A 261 -7.27 -9.82 -9.85
N ASN A 262 -6.14 -10.04 -9.19
CA ASN A 262 -4.98 -9.17 -9.27
C ASN A 262 -4.36 -9.12 -10.69
N LEU A 263 -4.34 -10.24 -11.41
CA LEU A 263 -3.97 -10.29 -12.82
C LEU A 263 -4.95 -9.49 -13.68
N GLY A 264 -6.25 -9.59 -13.39
CA GLY A 264 -7.31 -8.81 -14.04
C GLY A 264 -7.05 -7.32 -13.90
N ASP A 265 -6.76 -6.84 -12.69
CA ASP A 265 -6.43 -5.43 -12.46
C ASP A 265 -5.18 -4.99 -13.23
N ALA A 266 -4.15 -5.83 -13.28
CA ALA A 266 -2.94 -5.52 -14.03
C ALA A 266 -3.20 -5.46 -15.54
N MET A 267 -4.07 -6.32 -16.07
CA MET A 267 -4.51 -6.28 -17.47
C MET A 267 -5.37 -5.04 -17.76
N GLN A 268 -6.27 -4.68 -16.84
CA GLN A 268 -7.07 -3.46 -16.90
C GLN A 268 -6.17 -2.22 -16.96
N ALA A 269 -5.14 -2.15 -16.10
CA ALA A 269 -4.16 -1.05 -16.12
C ALA A 269 -3.41 -0.93 -17.46
N LYS A 270 -3.28 -2.04 -18.22
CA LYS A 270 -2.70 -2.06 -19.58
C LYS A 270 -3.72 -1.86 -20.71
N GLY A 271 -5.00 -1.63 -20.39
CA GLY A 271 -6.08 -1.48 -21.37
C GLY A 271 -6.50 -2.78 -22.04
N LYS A 272 -6.15 -3.94 -21.47
CA LYS A 272 -6.49 -5.28 -21.98
C LYS A 272 -7.78 -5.79 -21.35
N TRP A 273 -8.88 -5.14 -21.68
CA TRP A 273 -10.18 -5.31 -21.01
C TRP A 273 -10.73 -6.74 -21.13
N GLU A 274 -10.61 -7.38 -22.30
CA GLU A 274 -11.08 -8.77 -22.52
C GLU A 274 -10.31 -9.78 -21.65
N GLU A 275 -8.99 -9.60 -21.54
CA GLU A 275 -8.16 -10.45 -20.68
C GLU A 275 -8.53 -10.25 -19.21
N ALA A 276 -8.80 -9.00 -18.79
CA ALA A 276 -9.23 -8.67 -17.44
C ALA A 276 -10.59 -9.29 -17.10
N PHE A 277 -11.58 -9.13 -17.98
CA PHE A 277 -12.90 -9.76 -17.86
C PHE A 277 -12.79 -11.26 -17.62
N LYS A 278 -11.99 -11.96 -18.44
CA LYS A 278 -11.78 -13.40 -18.31
C LYS A 278 -11.23 -13.80 -16.93
N GLN A 279 -10.39 -12.97 -16.33
CA GLN A 279 -9.87 -13.25 -14.99
C GLN A 279 -10.91 -13.00 -13.90
N TYR A 280 -11.65 -11.89 -13.97
CA TYR A 280 -12.70 -11.57 -12.99
C TYR A 280 -13.86 -12.57 -13.03
N SER A 281 -14.16 -13.16 -14.19
CA SER A 281 -15.21 -14.17 -14.32
C SER A 281 -14.82 -15.58 -13.85
N LYS A 282 -13.61 -15.80 -13.29
CA LYS A 282 -13.23 -17.12 -12.79
C LYS A 282 -14.07 -17.49 -11.56
N PRO A 283 -14.69 -18.69 -11.55
CA PRO A 283 -15.54 -19.10 -10.44
C PRO A 283 -14.72 -19.34 -9.18
N THR A 284 -15.25 -18.92 -8.04
CA THR A 284 -14.69 -19.19 -6.70
C THR A 284 -15.81 -19.55 -5.72
N LYS A 285 -15.48 -20.37 -4.73
CA LYS A 285 -16.36 -20.66 -3.58
C LYS A 285 -16.17 -19.69 -2.43
N ALA A 286 -15.03 -18.99 -2.37
CA ALA A 286 -14.74 -18.01 -1.34
C ALA A 286 -15.55 -16.74 -1.63
N GLU A 287 -16.55 -16.46 -0.78
CA GLU A 287 -17.53 -15.39 -1.03
C GLU A 287 -16.90 -14.00 -1.09
N ASN A 288 -15.94 -13.71 -0.20
CA ASN A 288 -15.18 -12.45 -0.21
C ASN A 288 -14.45 -12.23 -1.54
N VAL A 289 -13.81 -13.26 -2.09
CA VAL A 289 -13.13 -13.19 -3.39
C VAL A 289 -14.13 -13.06 -4.54
N ALA A 290 -15.29 -13.73 -4.45
CA ALA A 290 -16.36 -13.59 -5.43
C ALA A 290 -16.90 -12.16 -5.47
N LYS A 291 -17.07 -11.53 -4.30
CA LYS A 291 -17.54 -10.16 -4.18
C LYS A 291 -16.53 -9.16 -4.75
N ASP A 292 -15.25 -9.27 -4.37
CA ASP A 292 -14.17 -8.42 -4.92
C ASP A 292 -14.12 -8.56 -6.46
N ALA A 293 -14.09 -9.79 -6.98
CA ALA A 293 -14.09 -10.04 -8.43
C ALA A 293 -15.32 -9.43 -9.14
N THR A 294 -16.51 -9.53 -8.53
CA THR A 294 -17.75 -8.95 -9.08
C THR A 294 -17.71 -7.42 -9.08
N GLY A 295 -17.21 -6.79 -8.01
CA GLY A 295 -17.03 -5.34 -7.95
C GLY A 295 -16.07 -4.84 -9.05
N ARG A 296 -14.92 -5.51 -9.23
CA ARG A 296 -13.98 -5.20 -10.32
C ARG A 296 -14.62 -5.37 -11.70
N LEU A 297 -15.44 -6.40 -11.88
CA LEU A 297 -16.16 -6.64 -13.12
C LEU A 297 -17.16 -5.52 -13.43
N CYS A 298 -17.98 -5.10 -12.46
CA CYS A 298 -18.94 -4.02 -12.68
C CYS A 298 -18.24 -2.68 -12.94
N GLU A 299 -17.11 -2.41 -12.30
CA GLU A 299 -16.28 -1.24 -12.58
C GLU A 299 -15.65 -1.31 -13.99
N LEU A 300 -15.21 -2.48 -14.44
CA LEU A 300 -14.73 -2.68 -15.81
C LEU A 300 -15.85 -2.39 -16.82
N ILE A 301 -17.05 -2.93 -16.59
CA ILE A 301 -18.26 -2.68 -17.41
C ILE A 301 -18.60 -1.19 -17.46
N ARG A 302 -18.43 -0.46 -16.34
CA ARG A 302 -18.64 1.01 -16.32
C ARG A 302 -17.72 1.72 -17.31
N VAL A 303 -16.47 1.28 -17.42
CA VAL A 303 -15.46 1.86 -18.30
C VAL A 303 -15.65 1.42 -19.76
N THR A 304 -16.06 0.17 -20.01
CA THR A 304 -16.20 -0.38 -21.37
C THR A 304 -17.57 -0.14 -22.00
N ASP A 305 -18.65 -0.37 -21.26
CA ASP A 305 -20.02 -0.42 -21.77
C ASP A 305 -20.90 0.72 -21.22
N GLY A 306 -20.36 1.51 -20.29
CA GLY A 306 -20.98 2.71 -19.75
C GLY A 306 -21.86 2.47 -18.50
N TRP A 307 -22.41 3.58 -17.98
CA TRP A 307 -23.02 3.59 -16.66
C TRP A 307 -24.26 2.69 -16.54
N TYR A 308 -25.11 2.62 -17.57
CA TYR A 308 -26.34 1.82 -17.53
C TYR A 308 -26.05 0.32 -17.33
N HIS A 309 -25.03 -0.21 -18.03
CA HIS A 309 -24.65 -1.62 -17.90
C HIS A 309 -24.00 -1.92 -16.54
N ALA A 310 -23.23 -0.96 -15.99
CA ALA A 310 -22.64 -1.09 -14.66
C ALA A 310 -23.70 -1.07 -13.55
N ASP A 311 -24.74 -0.23 -13.68
CA ASP A 311 -25.84 -0.19 -12.71
C ASP A 311 -26.60 -1.53 -12.70
N ARG A 312 -26.86 -2.11 -13.87
CA ARG A 312 -27.44 -3.45 -13.98
C ARG A 312 -26.55 -4.51 -13.32
N CYS A 313 -25.24 -4.47 -13.58
CA CYS A 313 -24.27 -5.40 -12.96
C CYS A 313 -24.30 -5.31 -11.43
N LEU A 314 -24.29 -4.10 -10.88
CA LEU A 314 -24.37 -3.87 -9.44
C LEU A 314 -25.73 -4.27 -8.86
N ASN A 315 -26.82 -4.07 -9.59
CA ASN A 315 -28.15 -4.52 -9.18
C ASN A 315 -28.23 -6.04 -9.10
N GLU A 316 -27.73 -6.75 -10.12
CA GLU A 316 -27.62 -8.23 -10.11
C GLU A 316 -26.71 -8.73 -8.96
N ALA A 317 -25.62 -8.01 -8.68
CA ALA A 317 -24.74 -8.31 -7.55
C ALA A 317 -25.45 -8.13 -6.19
N LEU A 318 -26.24 -7.07 -6.03
CA LEU A 318 -27.03 -6.79 -4.82
C LEU A 318 -28.22 -7.74 -4.66
N GLU A 319 -28.79 -8.28 -5.74
CA GLU A 319 -29.77 -9.38 -5.65
C GLU A 319 -29.17 -10.63 -5.00
N ARG A 320 -27.88 -10.89 -5.26
CA ARG A 320 -27.15 -12.01 -4.67
C ARG A 320 -26.60 -11.71 -3.27
N TRP A 321 -26.13 -10.49 -3.04
CA TRP A 321 -25.50 -10.03 -1.81
C TRP A 321 -26.12 -8.71 -1.34
N PRO A 322 -27.34 -8.74 -0.79
CA PRO A 322 -28.11 -7.54 -0.46
C PRO A 322 -27.53 -6.72 0.70
N ASP A 323 -26.64 -7.31 1.50
CA ASP A 323 -25.99 -6.66 2.64
C ASP A 323 -24.50 -6.38 2.38
N GLU A 324 -24.07 -6.33 1.10
CA GLU A 324 -22.69 -5.98 0.76
C GLU A 324 -22.52 -4.47 0.68
N PRO A 325 -21.90 -3.81 1.68
CA PRO A 325 -21.84 -2.36 1.73
C PRO A 325 -21.08 -1.74 0.56
N VAL A 326 -20.06 -2.43 0.02
CA VAL A 326 -19.24 -1.94 -1.08
C VAL A 326 -20.08 -1.79 -2.36
N PHE A 327 -20.98 -2.73 -2.66
CA PHE A 327 -21.82 -2.64 -3.85
C PHE A 327 -22.85 -1.51 -3.76
N HIS A 328 -23.44 -1.28 -2.59
CA HIS A 328 -24.27 -0.11 -2.33
C HIS A 328 -23.48 1.19 -2.55
N ASN A 329 -22.26 1.29 -2.00
CA ASN A 329 -21.40 2.44 -2.21
C ASN A 329 -21.05 2.67 -3.70
N ASP A 330 -20.66 1.61 -4.40
CA ASP A 330 -20.25 1.70 -5.80
C ASP A 330 -21.42 2.07 -6.72
N ARG A 331 -22.62 1.55 -6.42
CA ARG A 331 -23.85 1.95 -7.12
C ARG A 331 -24.23 3.39 -6.80
N GLY A 332 -24.10 3.83 -5.54
CA GLY A 332 -24.25 5.23 -5.15
C GLY A 332 -23.31 6.15 -5.93
N ASN A 333 -22.04 5.77 -6.09
CA ASN A 333 -21.05 6.52 -6.88
C ASN A 333 -21.48 6.66 -8.34
N LEU A 334 -22.01 5.58 -8.92
CA LEU A 334 -22.49 5.56 -10.28
C LEU A 334 -23.68 6.51 -10.49
N LEU A 335 -24.65 6.47 -9.57
CA LEU A 335 -25.86 7.29 -9.59
C LEU A 335 -25.54 8.77 -9.35
N ALA A 336 -24.66 9.08 -8.39
CA ALA A 336 -24.23 10.45 -8.10
C ALA A 336 -23.50 11.07 -9.30
N ASN A 337 -22.63 10.31 -9.98
CA ASN A 337 -21.97 10.76 -11.22
C ASN A 337 -22.96 10.99 -12.37
N ALA A 338 -24.09 10.28 -12.38
CA ALA A 338 -25.19 10.51 -13.32
C ALA A 338 -26.12 11.66 -12.89
N GLY A 339 -25.84 12.35 -11.78
CA GLY A 339 -26.64 13.45 -11.23
C GLY A 339 -27.90 12.99 -10.47
N GLN A 340 -28.07 11.69 -10.23
CA GLN A 340 -29.22 11.13 -9.51
C GLN A 340 -28.98 11.12 -7.99
N PHE A 341 -28.82 12.31 -7.41
CA PHE A 341 -28.41 12.45 -6.01
C PHE A 341 -29.41 11.84 -5.00
N GLU A 342 -30.71 11.90 -5.27
CA GLU A 342 -31.74 11.30 -4.40
C GLU A 342 -31.64 9.77 -4.33
N THR A 343 -31.45 9.11 -5.48
CA THR A 343 -31.26 7.66 -5.53
C THR A 343 -29.91 7.27 -4.94
N ALA A 344 -28.85 8.03 -5.24
CA ALA A 344 -27.53 7.83 -4.67
C ALA A 344 -27.53 7.94 -3.14
N ARG A 345 -28.27 8.90 -2.57
CA ARG A 345 -28.45 9.04 -1.11
C ARG A 345 -28.93 7.74 -0.48
N ASN A 346 -29.93 7.08 -1.07
CA ASN A 346 -30.49 5.84 -0.52
C ASN A 346 -29.46 4.70 -0.51
N GLU A 347 -28.67 4.59 -1.59
CA GLU A 347 -27.60 3.59 -1.68
C GLU A 347 -26.48 3.87 -0.66
N TYR A 348 -26.02 5.12 -0.54
CA TYR A 348 -25.01 5.48 0.45
C TYR A 348 -25.50 5.33 1.89
N GLN A 349 -26.77 5.65 2.16
CA GLN A 349 -27.42 5.42 3.45
C GLN A 349 -27.35 3.94 3.81
N ARG A 350 -27.72 3.04 2.89
CA ARG A 350 -27.63 1.60 3.13
C ARG A 350 -26.20 1.13 3.37
N SER A 351 -25.24 1.64 2.59
CA SER A 351 -23.82 1.35 2.77
C SER A 351 -23.28 1.81 4.14
N SER A 352 -23.72 2.98 4.59
CA SER A 352 -23.38 3.54 5.92
C SER A 352 -23.98 2.70 7.06
N GLU A 353 -25.24 2.28 6.93
CA GLU A 353 -25.91 1.41 7.93
C GLU A 353 -25.23 0.05 8.08
N LEU A 354 -24.63 -0.44 6.99
CA LEU A 354 -23.85 -1.67 6.96
C LEU A 354 -22.39 -1.47 7.44
N GLY A 355 -22.03 -0.27 7.90
CA GLY A 355 -20.76 0.03 8.58
C GLY A 355 -19.59 0.44 7.67
N LEU A 356 -19.83 0.75 6.39
CA LEU A 356 -18.76 1.22 5.51
C LEU A 356 -18.58 2.74 5.60
N LEU A 357 -17.44 3.16 6.15
CA LEU A 357 -17.05 4.57 6.26
C LEU A 357 -17.11 5.31 4.91
N ALA A 358 -16.68 4.67 3.81
CA ALA A 358 -16.77 5.28 2.49
C ALA A 358 -18.22 5.63 2.11
N GLY A 359 -19.19 4.77 2.45
CA GLY A 359 -20.61 5.02 2.28
C GLY A 359 -21.08 6.21 3.12
N THR A 360 -20.65 6.32 4.38
CA THR A 360 -20.98 7.46 5.25
C THR A 360 -20.43 8.79 4.72
N LEU A 361 -19.18 8.81 4.26
CA LEU A 361 -18.57 10.03 3.70
C LEU A 361 -19.25 10.44 2.39
N ASN A 362 -19.55 9.47 1.52
CA ASN A 362 -20.26 9.75 0.27
C ASN A 362 -21.72 10.19 0.50
N LEU A 363 -22.37 9.68 1.56
CA LEU A 363 -23.68 10.17 2.00
C LEU A 363 -23.60 11.64 2.43
N ALA A 364 -22.61 12.01 3.24
CA ALA A 364 -22.40 13.39 3.69
C ALA A 364 -22.20 14.35 2.49
N GLU A 365 -21.33 13.99 1.53
CA GLU A 365 -21.13 14.76 0.31
C GLU A 365 -22.42 14.88 -0.55
N THR A 366 -23.22 13.82 -0.58
CA THR A 366 -24.51 13.82 -1.32
C THR A 366 -25.55 14.70 -0.63
N LEU A 367 -25.60 14.72 0.70
CA LEU A 367 -26.47 15.61 1.46
C LEU A 367 -26.12 17.09 1.21
N GLU A 368 -24.84 17.43 1.09
CA GLU A 368 -24.43 18.77 0.65
C GLU A 368 -24.95 19.10 -0.75
N ALA A 369 -24.86 18.12 -1.68
CA ALA A 369 -25.36 18.28 -3.05
C ALA A 369 -26.88 18.50 -3.10
N LEU A 370 -27.63 17.87 -2.18
CA LEU A 370 -29.08 18.00 -2.04
C LEU A 370 -29.50 19.26 -1.24
N GLY A 371 -28.56 20.06 -0.75
CA GLY A 371 -28.88 21.27 0.02
C GLY A 371 -29.19 21.00 1.50
N GLU A 372 -28.69 19.91 2.06
CA GLU A 372 -28.85 19.51 3.46
C GLU A 372 -27.52 19.58 4.24
N PRO A 373 -26.82 20.73 4.28
CA PRO A 373 -25.46 20.84 4.80
C PRO A 373 -25.35 20.52 6.30
N GLN A 374 -26.38 20.81 7.09
CA GLN A 374 -26.36 20.50 8.52
C GLN A 374 -26.30 18.99 8.76
N LYS A 375 -27.06 18.19 8.00
CA LYS A 375 -27.03 16.73 8.11
C LYS A 375 -25.66 16.16 7.71
N SER A 376 -25.00 16.76 6.72
CA SER A 376 -23.62 16.41 6.37
C SER A 376 -22.66 16.64 7.55
N ILE A 377 -22.76 17.80 8.21
CA ILE A 377 -21.95 18.12 9.40
C ILE A 377 -22.23 17.17 10.55
N ASP A 378 -23.50 16.83 10.78
CA ASP A 378 -23.91 15.91 11.84
C ASP A 378 -23.30 14.52 11.62
N LEU A 379 -23.27 14.02 10.37
CA LEU A 379 -22.59 12.77 10.02
C LEU A 379 -21.08 12.86 10.23
N TYR A 380 -20.42 13.94 9.83
CA TYR A 380 -19.00 14.10 10.10
C TYR A 380 -18.70 14.14 11.61
N ASN A 381 -19.55 14.79 12.40
CA ASN A 381 -19.39 14.82 13.87
C ASN A 381 -19.61 13.43 14.49
N GLN A 382 -20.58 12.65 13.99
CA GLN A 382 -20.76 11.25 14.41
C GLN A 382 -19.48 10.45 14.17
N VAL A 383 -18.96 10.49 12.93
CA VAL A 383 -17.72 9.78 12.58
C VAL A 383 -16.50 10.27 13.36
N LEU A 384 -16.43 11.56 13.73
CA LEU A 384 -15.35 12.08 14.55
C LEU A 384 -15.50 11.75 16.05
N GLY A 385 -16.69 11.34 16.48
CA GLY A 385 -17.08 11.16 17.87
C GLY A 385 -17.00 9.73 18.40
N ASP A 386 -17.04 8.70 17.54
CA ASP A 386 -16.93 7.32 18.06
C ASP A 386 -15.51 7.07 18.62
N GLU A 387 -15.42 6.40 19.78
CA GLU A 387 -14.15 6.22 20.51
C GLU A 387 -13.24 5.13 19.92
N ILE A 388 -13.77 4.30 19.00
CA ILE A 388 -13.08 3.16 18.39
C ILE A 388 -12.55 3.57 17.02
N PHE A 389 -11.52 4.42 16.97
CA PHE A 389 -10.88 4.73 15.70
C PHE A 389 -9.36 4.56 15.72
N ASP A 390 -8.94 3.65 14.85
CA ASP A 390 -7.59 3.27 14.51
C ASP A 390 -6.75 4.48 14.01
N ARG A 391 -5.43 4.39 14.17
CA ARG A 391 -4.43 5.36 13.68
C ARG A 391 -4.55 5.62 12.16
N PHE A 392 -5.21 4.74 11.41
CA PHE A 392 -5.41 4.86 9.97
C PHE A 392 -6.77 5.47 9.55
N HIS A 393 -7.62 5.83 10.52
CA HIS A 393 -8.91 6.46 10.25
C HIS A 393 -8.71 7.92 9.84
N PRO A 394 -9.14 8.38 8.64
CA PRO A 394 -8.75 9.65 8.02
C PRO A 394 -9.34 10.90 8.72
N ARG A 395 -9.03 11.09 10.00
CA ARG A 395 -9.65 12.05 10.92
C ARG A 395 -9.45 13.48 10.45
N THR A 396 -8.22 13.83 10.09
CA THR A 396 -7.84 15.13 9.54
C THR A 396 -8.61 15.43 8.26
N ARG A 397 -8.72 14.46 7.34
CA ARG A 397 -9.52 14.62 6.12
C ARG A 397 -10.98 14.93 6.46
N ILE A 398 -11.57 14.22 7.42
CA ILE A 398 -12.97 14.41 7.82
C ILE A 398 -13.16 15.77 8.49
N MET A 399 -12.22 16.19 9.35
CA MET A 399 -12.23 17.53 9.95
C MET A 399 -12.19 18.63 8.88
N VAL A 400 -11.34 18.48 7.85
CA VAL A 400 -11.26 19.42 6.72
C VAL A 400 -12.55 19.40 5.88
N MET A 401 -13.10 18.23 5.58
CA MET A 401 -14.36 18.10 4.85
C MET A 401 -15.51 18.79 5.61
N LYS A 402 -15.60 18.57 6.93
CA LYS A 402 -16.58 19.24 7.80
C LYS A 402 -16.41 20.76 7.84
N ALA A 403 -15.19 21.24 8.09
CA ALA A 403 -14.88 22.66 8.18
C ALA A 403 -15.25 23.42 6.90
N THR A 404 -15.19 22.72 5.77
CA THR A 404 -15.43 23.31 4.45
C THR A 404 -16.87 23.20 3.96
N VAL A 405 -17.79 22.55 4.68
CA VAL A 405 -19.19 22.41 4.23
C VAL A 405 -19.84 23.79 4.03
N LEU A 406 -20.43 24.06 2.86
CA LEU A 406 -21.24 25.27 2.61
C LEU A 406 -22.58 24.91 1.97
N PRO A 407 -23.65 25.68 2.25
CA PRO A 407 -24.95 25.45 1.62
C PRO A 407 -24.87 25.68 0.11
N ARG A 408 -25.06 24.63 -0.69
CA ARG A 408 -25.12 24.78 -2.17
C ARG A 408 -26.36 25.53 -2.64
N VAL A 409 -27.48 25.33 -1.94
CA VAL A 409 -28.68 26.15 -2.10
C VAL A 409 -28.48 27.38 -1.23
N LEU A 410 -28.41 28.55 -1.86
CA LEU A 410 -28.22 29.80 -1.12
C LEU A 410 -29.32 29.98 -0.07
N PRO A 411 -28.95 30.27 1.19
CA PRO A 411 -29.91 30.63 2.22
C PRO A 411 -30.79 31.82 1.80
N ALA A 412 -32.00 31.88 2.34
CA ALA A 412 -32.98 32.90 1.97
C ALA A 412 -32.57 34.31 2.45
N THR A 413 -31.71 34.39 3.47
CA THR A 413 -31.29 35.65 4.06
C THR A 413 -29.78 35.81 4.11
N GLN A 414 -29.33 37.06 4.03
CA GLN A 414 -27.91 37.40 4.18
C GLN A 414 -27.36 37.02 5.56
N LYS A 415 -28.20 37.09 6.61
CA LYS A 415 -27.81 36.69 7.97
C LYS A 415 -27.44 35.20 8.05
N GLU A 416 -28.19 34.35 7.35
CA GLU A 416 -27.89 32.92 7.28
C GLU A 416 -26.62 32.65 6.48
N ILE A 417 -26.43 33.35 5.34
CA ILE A 417 -25.18 33.29 4.57
C ILE A 417 -23.99 33.65 5.47
N ASP A 418 -24.09 34.75 6.21
CA ASP A 418 -23.04 35.24 7.10
C ASP A 418 -22.76 34.19 8.20
N ALA A 419 -23.78 33.60 8.83
CA ALA A 419 -23.60 32.56 9.84
C ALA A 419 -22.85 31.31 9.31
N TRP A 420 -23.16 30.86 8.09
CA TRP A 420 -22.46 29.74 7.46
C TRP A 420 -20.99 30.09 7.14
N ARG A 421 -20.73 31.35 6.76
CA ARG A 421 -19.37 31.84 6.51
C ARG A 421 -18.57 31.96 7.79
N ASP A 422 -19.14 32.55 8.84
CA ASP A 422 -18.49 32.70 10.14
C ASP A 422 -18.06 31.34 10.70
N ARG A 423 -18.92 30.31 10.60
CA ARG A 423 -18.56 28.95 11.02
C ARG A 423 -17.48 28.32 10.12
N PHE A 424 -17.55 28.52 8.80
CA PHE A 424 -16.51 28.03 7.88
C PHE A 424 -15.14 28.61 8.26
N GLU A 425 -15.10 29.93 8.45
CA GLU A 425 -13.88 30.67 8.79
C GLU A 425 -13.33 30.21 10.13
N LEU A 426 -14.17 30.18 11.17
CA LEU A 426 -13.78 29.72 12.50
C LEU A 426 -13.22 28.29 12.50
N GLU A 427 -13.83 27.36 11.75
CA GLU A 427 -13.34 25.98 11.69
C GLU A 427 -12.04 25.86 10.90
N VAL A 428 -11.88 26.59 9.79
CA VAL A 428 -10.62 26.62 9.03
C VAL A 428 -9.48 27.23 9.85
N GLU A 429 -9.75 28.33 10.55
CA GLU A 429 -8.78 28.94 11.46
C GLU A 429 -8.41 28.03 12.63
N ALA A 430 -9.37 27.31 13.20
CA ALA A 430 -9.10 26.35 14.27
C ALA A 430 -8.18 25.21 13.79
N LEU A 431 -8.33 24.75 12.54
CA LEU A 431 -7.42 23.77 11.94
C LEU A 431 -6.02 24.35 11.71
N LEU A 432 -5.93 25.58 11.22
CA LEU A 432 -4.65 26.28 11.01
C LEU A 432 -3.88 26.52 12.31
N HIS A 433 -4.58 26.85 13.41
CA HIS A 433 -3.94 27.05 14.71
C HIS A 433 -3.46 25.74 15.36
N ASN A 434 -4.01 24.59 14.96
CA ASN A 434 -3.73 23.29 15.55
C ASN A 434 -3.07 22.32 14.56
N LEU A 435 -2.29 22.82 13.60
CA LEU A 435 -1.62 21.99 12.58
C LEU A 435 -0.79 20.83 13.14
N ASP A 436 -0.11 21.04 14.28
CA ASP A 436 0.75 20.02 14.92
C ASP A 436 -0.04 18.78 15.41
N SER A 437 -1.35 18.94 15.63
CA SER A 437 -2.26 17.85 16.03
C SER A 437 -2.90 17.11 14.85
N LEU A 438 -2.71 17.59 13.63
CA LEU A 438 -3.33 17.01 12.45
C LEU A 438 -2.42 15.95 11.85
N GLU A 439 -3.00 14.79 11.52
CA GLU A 439 -2.29 13.79 10.75
C GLU A 439 -2.28 14.18 9.26
N MET A 440 -1.19 14.84 8.88
CA MET A 440 -1.02 15.40 7.52
C MET A 440 -1.09 14.33 6.43
N THR A 441 -0.80 13.05 6.77
CA THR A 441 -0.86 11.86 5.90
C THR A 441 -2.26 11.37 5.54
N GLU A 442 -3.32 12.04 5.97
CA GLU A 442 -4.71 11.63 5.68
C GLU A 442 -5.39 12.48 4.59
N VAL A 443 -4.89 13.68 4.34
CA VAL A 443 -5.44 14.60 3.33
C VAL A 443 -4.90 14.23 1.95
N ASP A 444 -5.62 13.34 1.25
CA ASP A 444 -5.35 13.01 -0.15
C ASP A 444 -6.12 13.97 -1.07
N PRO A 445 -5.43 14.74 -1.94
CA PRO A 445 -6.06 15.59 -2.94
C PRO A 445 -7.08 14.89 -3.83
N ASN A 446 -7.06 13.57 -3.96
CA ASN A 446 -8.07 12.81 -4.71
C ASN A 446 -9.30 12.46 -3.87
N ARG A 447 -9.27 12.63 -2.54
CA ARG A 447 -10.32 12.20 -1.61
C ARG A 447 -11.00 13.34 -0.83
N VAL A 448 -10.48 14.55 -0.85
CA VAL A 448 -11.14 15.71 -0.21
C VAL A 448 -12.17 16.34 -1.14
N SER A 449 -13.34 16.74 -0.67
CA SER A 449 -14.32 17.48 -1.48
C SER A 449 -13.85 18.94 -1.70
N LEU A 450 -13.96 19.44 -2.94
CA LEU A 450 -13.73 20.88 -3.26
C LEU A 450 -15.04 21.49 -3.79
N SER A 451 -16.12 21.38 -3.01
CA SER A 451 -17.46 21.88 -3.38
C SER A 451 -17.64 23.39 -3.18
N THR A 452 -16.68 24.06 -2.54
CA THR A 452 -16.86 25.38 -1.92
C THR A 452 -16.59 26.57 -2.82
N ALA A 453 -15.78 26.39 -3.86
CA ALA A 453 -15.19 27.51 -4.57
C ALA A 453 -16.22 28.33 -5.37
N ILE A 454 -17.22 27.66 -5.97
CA ILE A 454 -18.30 28.32 -6.73
C ILE A 454 -19.36 28.90 -5.78
N THR A 455 -19.72 28.18 -4.71
CA THR A 455 -20.73 28.62 -3.75
C THR A 455 -20.39 29.96 -3.11
N LEU A 456 -19.12 30.15 -2.73
CA LEU A 456 -18.63 31.40 -2.13
C LEU A 456 -18.81 32.63 -3.04
N THR A 457 -18.71 32.46 -4.37
CA THR A 457 -18.89 33.57 -5.33
C THR A 457 -20.32 34.12 -5.29
N ALA A 458 -21.29 33.26 -4.95
CA ALA A 458 -22.70 33.61 -4.90
C ALA A 458 -23.14 34.25 -3.56
N HIS A 459 -22.25 34.33 -2.56
CA HIS A 459 -22.56 34.87 -1.23
C HIS A 459 -22.53 36.40 -1.14
N ASN A 460 -22.09 37.09 -2.21
CA ASN A 460 -21.97 38.57 -2.26
C ASN A 460 -21.17 39.15 -1.08
N ARG A 461 -20.00 38.58 -0.83
CA ARG A 461 -19.06 38.94 0.23
C ARG A 461 -17.63 38.92 -0.32
N ASN A 462 -16.72 39.65 0.33
CA ASN A 462 -15.31 39.54 0.01
C ASN A 462 -14.80 38.16 0.47
N ASN A 463 -14.20 37.40 -0.44
CA ASN A 463 -13.73 36.04 -0.18
C ASN A 463 -12.21 35.97 0.05
N ARG A 464 -11.49 37.08 -0.04
CA ARG A 464 -10.03 37.14 0.00
C ARG A 464 -9.43 36.40 1.20
N GLU A 465 -9.82 36.77 2.41
CA GLU A 465 -9.25 36.24 3.64
C GLU A 465 -9.60 34.75 3.81
N LEU A 466 -10.88 34.41 3.68
CA LEU A 466 -11.38 33.04 3.79
C LEU A 466 -10.74 32.09 2.75
N LYS A 467 -10.61 32.50 1.48
CA LYS A 467 -9.94 31.72 0.43
C LYS A 467 -8.44 31.59 0.70
N ALA A 468 -7.78 32.64 1.18
CA ALA A 468 -6.36 32.59 1.52
C ALA A 468 -6.11 31.65 2.70
N ALA A 469 -6.95 31.67 3.73
CA ALA A 469 -6.88 30.72 4.85
C ALA A 469 -7.07 29.28 4.38
N MET A 470 -8.06 29.02 3.51
CA MET A 470 -8.28 27.70 2.93
C MET A 470 -7.09 27.22 2.08
N GLY A 471 -6.55 28.10 1.23
CA GLY A 471 -5.36 27.79 0.41
C GLY A 471 -4.13 27.50 1.28
N GLN A 472 -3.92 28.27 2.35
CA GLN A 472 -2.86 28.05 3.33
C GLN A 472 -3.03 26.70 4.05
N LEU A 473 -4.24 26.35 4.47
CA LEU A 473 -4.53 25.07 5.15
C LEU A 473 -4.18 23.88 4.24
N TYR A 474 -4.69 23.88 3.00
CA TYR A 474 -4.38 22.83 2.05
C TYR A 474 -2.90 22.77 1.68
N TRP A 475 -2.25 23.93 1.57
CA TRP A 475 -0.82 23.98 1.30
C TRP A 475 -0.01 23.35 2.44
N GLN A 476 -0.27 23.70 3.69
CA GLN A 476 0.41 23.14 4.88
C GLN A 476 0.27 21.62 4.95
N LEU A 477 -0.98 21.12 4.80
CA LEU A 477 -1.29 19.69 4.84
C LEU A 477 -0.57 18.88 3.73
N LEU A 478 -0.22 19.51 2.60
CA LEU A 478 0.49 18.87 1.50
C LEU A 478 2.01 19.08 1.53
N TYR A 479 2.48 20.19 2.09
CA TYR A 479 3.89 20.56 2.17
C TYR A 479 4.66 19.64 3.13
N GLN A 480 4.13 19.43 4.34
CA GLN A 480 4.79 18.61 5.38
C GLN A 480 4.81 17.10 5.06
N ARG A 481 4.03 16.66 4.07
CA ARG A 481 3.92 15.27 3.60
C ARG A 481 5.08 14.78 2.74
N GLN A 482 6.08 15.61 2.42
CA GLN A 482 7.08 15.25 1.40
C GLN A 482 6.43 14.83 0.05
N LEU A 483 5.19 15.29 -0.23
CA LEU A 483 4.56 15.20 -1.55
C LEU A 483 4.90 16.43 -2.41
N ILE A 484 5.30 17.51 -1.75
CA ILE A 484 6.07 18.60 -2.32
C ILE A 484 7.52 18.33 -1.86
N ARG A 485 8.16 17.30 -2.42
CA ARG A 485 9.57 17.01 -2.11
C ARG A 485 10.48 17.92 -2.90
N GLU A 486 11.34 18.63 -2.18
CA GLU A 486 12.45 19.37 -2.77
C GLU A 486 13.65 18.43 -3.09
N ASP A 487 13.73 17.30 -2.40
CA ASP A 487 14.86 16.37 -2.31
C ASP A 487 14.75 15.12 -3.23
N TYR A 488 13.56 14.53 -3.43
CA TYR A 488 13.37 13.44 -4.42
C TYR A 488 13.53 13.95 -5.86
N VAL A 489 13.21 15.23 -6.08
CA VAL A 489 13.22 15.91 -7.38
C VAL A 489 14.64 16.37 -7.77
N ALA A 490 15.49 16.68 -6.76
CA ALA A 490 16.91 16.95 -6.95
C ALA A 490 17.67 15.74 -7.54
N SER A 491 17.23 14.51 -7.26
CA SER A 491 17.82 13.28 -7.82
C SER A 491 17.63 13.12 -9.34
N TYR A 492 16.67 13.85 -9.94
CA TYR A 492 16.45 13.93 -11.39
C TYR A 492 16.93 15.26 -12.00
N GLY A 493 17.68 16.09 -11.25
CA GLY A 493 18.21 17.37 -11.74
C GLY A 493 17.15 18.46 -11.94
N ILE A 494 15.98 18.31 -11.31
CA ILE A 494 14.91 19.31 -11.29
C ILE A 494 15.03 20.08 -9.97
N ILE A 495 15.17 21.40 -10.04
CA ILE A 495 15.31 22.25 -8.85
C ILE A 495 13.90 22.75 -8.47
N PRO A 496 13.39 22.45 -7.27
CA PRO A 496 12.16 23.05 -6.76
C PRO A 496 12.34 24.57 -6.63
N LEU A 497 11.34 25.35 -7.05
CA LEU A 497 11.32 26.78 -6.71
C LEU A 497 10.81 26.93 -5.28
N PRO A 498 11.54 27.64 -4.39
CA PRO A 498 11.10 27.86 -3.01
C PRO A 498 9.77 28.61 -2.97
N TYR A 499 8.89 28.20 -2.05
CA TYR A 499 7.61 28.87 -1.78
C TYR A 499 7.76 30.36 -1.45
N THR A 500 8.88 30.75 -0.84
CA THR A 500 9.15 32.12 -0.39
C THR A 500 9.54 33.08 -1.51
N GLN A 501 9.77 32.58 -2.72
CA GLN A 501 10.20 33.41 -3.84
C GLN A 501 9.02 34.20 -4.41
N GLN A 502 8.71 35.33 -3.80
CA GLN A 502 7.83 36.33 -4.41
C GLN A 502 8.55 37.00 -5.58
N MET A 503 7.82 37.53 -6.55
CA MET A 503 8.37 38.21 -7.73
C MET A 503 9.40 39.33 -7.42
N LYS A 504 9.41 39.87 -6.19
CA LYS A 504 10.46 40.81 -5.75
C LYS A 504 11.86 40.21 -5.79
N ASP A 505 11.98 38.87 -5.74
CA ASP A 505 13.23 38.10 -5.73
C ASP A 505 13.57 37.45 -7.08
N THR A 506 12.85 37.78 -8.17
CA THR A 506 13.20 37.34 -9.52
C THR A 506 13.46 38.55 -10.42
N GLU A 507 14.73 38.84 -10.67
CA GLU A 507 15.11 39.63 -11.85
C GLU A 507 14.49 38.96 -13.08
N ARG A 508 14.03 39.77 -14.06
CA ARG A 508 13.50 39.28 -15.33
C ARG A 508 14.48 38.21 -15.84
N PRO A 509 14.07 36.94 -15.98
CA PRO A 509 15.01 35.91 -16.41
C PRO A 509 15.65 36.37 -17.72
N GLU A 510 16.97 36.20 -17.85
CA GLU A 510 17.64 36.38 -19.14
C GLU A 510 17.05 35.35 -20.11
N ILE A 511 16.00 35.76 -20.83
CA ILE A 511 15.46 35.01 -21.95
C ILE A 511 16.55 35.13 -23.01
N GLY A 512 17.37 34.08 -23.12
CA GLY A 512 18.30 33.92 -24.24
C GLY A 512 17.56 33.89 -25.59
N PRO A 513 18.16 33.44 -26.69
CA PRO A 513 17.54 33.47 -28.03
C PRO A 513 16.30 32.54 -28.20
N ARG A 514 15.78 31.93 -27.13
CA ARG A 514 14.66 30.99 -27.15
C ARG A 514 13.31 31.67 -26.93
N ARG A 515 12.24 31.06 -27.43
CA ARG A 515 10.86 31.45 -27.13
C ARG A 515 10.57 31.29 -25.63
N LEU A 516 9.75 32.18 -25.09
CA LEU A 516 9.25 32.08 -23.72
C LEU A 516 8.12 31.04 -23.66
N ARG A 517 8.24 30.08 -22.74
CA ARG A 517 7.29 28.98 -22.59
C ARG A 517 6.12 29.40 -21.72
N VAL A 518 4.94 29.49 -22.33
CA VAL A 518 3.68 29.80 -21.63
C VAL A 518 2.83 28.55 -21.58
N GLY A 519 2.62 28.03 -20.37
CA GLY A 519 1.79 26.88 -20.10
C GLY A 519 0.36 27.28 -19.71
N PHE A 520 -0.65 26.62 -20.26
CA PHE A 520 -2.05 26.73 -19.83
C PHE A 520 -2.48 25.43 -19.17
N VAL A 521 -2.84 25.44 -17.89
CA VAL A 521 -3.24 24.25 -17.13
C VAL A 521 -4.74 24.27 -16.89
N SER A 522 -5.44 23.28 -17.43
CA SER A 522 -6.90 23.32 -17.44
C SER A 522 -7.52 21.93 -17.55
N ARG A 523 -8.59 21.70 -16.79
CA ARG A 523 -9.48 20.54 -16.97
C ARG A 523 -10.53 20.80 -18.06
N TYR A 524 -10.88 22.06 -18.25
CA TYR A 524 -11.99 22.49 -19.09
C TYR A 524 -11.54 23.09 -20.42
N ILE A 525 -10.29 22.88 -20.83
CA ILE A 525 -9.76 23.41 -22.10
C ILE A 525 -10.49 22.85 -23.34
N PHE A 526 -11.23 21.76 -23.17
CA PHE A 526 -12.00 21.09 -24.23
C PHE A 526 -13.50 21.06 -23.92
N ASN A 527 -14.34 21.29 -24.93
CA ASN A 527 -15.80 21.18 -24.88
C ASN A 527 -16.45 21.87 -23.67
N SER A 528 -15.97 23.06 -23.33
CA SER A 528 -16.51 23.88 -22.25
C SER A 528 -16.51 25.35 -22.65
N ALA A 529 -17.16 26.20 -21.85
CA ALA A 529 -17.07 27.64 -22.00
C ALA A 529 -15.62 28.13 -21.98
N VAL A 530 -14.80 27.67 -21.03
CA VAL A 530 -13.36 28.04 -20.93
C VAL A 530 -12.61 27.67 -22.20
N GLY A 531 -12.84 26.46 -22.72
CA GLY A 531 -12.22 25.98 -23.95
C GLY A 531 -12.56 26.85 -25.16
N LEU A 532 -13.82 27.30 -25.29
CA LEU A 532 -14.23 28.21 -26.37
C LEU A 532 -13.45 29.52 -26.35
N TYR A 533 -13.31 30.16 -25.20
CA TYR A 533 -12.54 31.42 -25.11
C TYR A 533 -11.04 31.21 -25.34
N MET A 534 -10.47 30.15 -24.78
CA MET A 534 -9.06 29.82 -24.98
C MET A 534 -8.77 29.47 -26.45
N SER A 535 -9.74 28.89 -27.17
CA SER A 535 -9.60 28.59 -28.59
C SER A 535 -9.46 29.80 -29.49
N GLU A 536 -10.05 30.93 -29.10
CA GLU A 536 -9.93 32.21 -29.81
C GLU A 536 -8.70 33.02 -29.38
N LEU A 537 -8.29 32.86 -28.13
CA LEU A 537 -7.21 33.65 -27.54
C LEU A 537 -5.84 33.07 -27.88
N ILE A 538 -5.62 31.77 -27.64
CA ILE A 538 -4.31 31.15 -27.78
C ILE A 538 -3.69 31.38 -29.17
N PRO A 539 -4.45 31.29 -30.30
CA PRO A 539 -3.93 31.60 -31.63
C PRO A 539 -3.32 32.99 -31.79
N LYS A 540 -3.74 33.97 -30.98
CA LYS A 540 -3.29 35.37 -31.08
C LYS A 540 -1.92 35.61 -30.45
N PHE A 541 -1.35 34.63 -29.73
CA PHE A 541 0.00 34.73 -29.21
C PHE A 541 1.03 34.73 -30.34
N ASN A 542 2.00 35.65 -30.27
CA ASN A 542 3.10 35.72 -31.23
C ASN A 542 4.02 34.49 -31.09
N ARG A 543 3.98 33.59 -32.07
CA ARG A 543 4.71 32.31 -32.07
C ARG A 543 6.21 32.42 -32.25
N ASP A 544 6.72 33.58 -32.68
CA ASP A 544 8.16 33.86 -32.73
C ASP A 544 8.71 34.20 -31.34
N LYS A 545 7.84 34.70 -30.45
CA LYS A 545 8.21 35.10 -29.07
C LYS A 545 7.82 34.05 -28.04
N TYR A 546 6.71 33.34 -28.25
CA TYR A 546 6.12 32.44 -27.27
C TYR A 546 5.97 31.03 -27.82
N GLU A 547 6.37 30.05 -27.00
CA GLU A 547 6.05 28.64 -27.19
C GLU A 547 4.86 28.32 -26.27
N ILE A 548 3.72 27.96 -26.86
CA ILE A 548 2.51 27.72 -26.08
C ILE A 548 2.33 26.22 -25.84
N ILE A 549 2.14 25.87 -24.57
CA ILE A 549 1.94 24.50 -24.11
C ILE A 549 0.59 24.43 -23.41
N VAL A 550 -0.24 23.46 -23.78
CA VAL A 550 -1.52 23.21 -23.11
C VAL A 550 -1.40 21.93 -22.28
N PHE A 551 -1.60 22.03 -20.98
CA PHE A 551 -1.64 20.94 -20.02
C PHE A 551 -3.09 20.58 -19.71
N ALA A 552 -3.58 19.49 -20.29
CA ALA A 552 -4.97 19.09 -20.20
C ALA A 552 -5.19 17.98 -19.17
N ILE A 553 -5.87 18.31 -18.07
CA ILE A 553 -6.10 17.38 -16.96
C ILE A 553 -7.20 16.36 -17.28
N GLY A 554 -6.96 15.10 -16.94
CA GLY A 554 -7.95 14.02 -17.04
C GLY A 554 -8.28 13.63 -18.48
N GLN A 555 -7.33 13.80 -19.40
CA GLN A 555 -7.41 13.41 -20.80
C GLN A 555 -6.46 12.26 -21.08
N SER A 556 -6.80 11.39 -22.05
CA SER A 556 -5.87 10.39 -22.58
C SER A 556 -5.41 10.79 -23.99
N LYS A 557 -4.25 10.28 -24.41
CA LYS A 557 -3.77 10.41 -25.81
C LYS A 557 -4.74 9.80 -26.84
N SER A 558 -5.68 8.96 -26.42
CA SER A 558 -6.67 8.30 -27.28
C SER A 558 -8.02 9.01 -27.34
N MET A 559 -8.28 9.99 -26.46
CA MET A 559 -9.44 10.87 -26.61
C MET A 559 -9.19 11.75 -27.83
N LYS A 560 -10.15 11.79 -28.76
CA LYS A 560 -10.10 12.74 -29.88
C LYS A 560 -10.08 14.14 -29.28
N VAL A 561 -8.89 14.71 -29.13
CA VAL A 561 -8.72 16.16 -29.04
C VAL A 561 -9.47 16.70 -30.26
N VAL A 562 -10.40 17.62 -30.03
CA VAL A 562 -11.13 18.24 -31.13
C VAL A 562 -10.06 18.79 -32.08
N LYS A 563 -10.06 18.40 -33.36
CA LYS A 563 -9.05 18.82 -34.36
C LYS A 563 -8.81 20.33 -34.37
N GLU A 564 -9.83 21.09 -33.97
CA GLU A 564 -9.81 22.53 -33.77
C GLU A 564 -8.79 22.98 -32.72
N VAL A 565 -8.51 22.19 -31.67
CA VAL A 565 -7.56 22.56 -30.61
C VAL A 565 -6.11 22.16 -30.94
N GLU A 566 -5.88 21.12 -31.72
CA GLU A 566 -4.52 20.85 -32.25
C GLU A 566 -4.05 22.00 -33.17
N ALA A 567 -4.98 22.73 -33.80
CA ALA A 567 -4.68 23.86 -34.66
C ALA A 567 -4.30 25.16 -33.92
N ILE A 568 -4.58 25.26 -32.61
CA ILE A 568 -4.39 26.50 -31.85
C ILE A 568 -3.14 26.51 -30.96
N THR A 569 -2.47 25.39 -30.70
CA THR A 569 -1.32 25.33 -29.77
C THR A 569 -0.14 24.56 -30.35
N ASP A 570 1.10 24.92 -29.96
CA ASP A 570 2.30 24.23 -30.43
C ASP A 570 2.39 22.81 -29.84
N THR A 571 1.86 22.61 -28.62
CA THR A 571 1.95 21.35 -27.90
C THR A 571 0.76 21.15 -26.95
N ILE A 572 0.27 19.91 -26.88
CA ILE A 572 -0.71 19.44 -25.90
C ILE A 572 -0.10 18.30 -25.08
N VAL A 573 -0.13 18.46 -23.75
CA VAL A 573 0.33 17.49 -22.77
C VAL A 573 -0.89 16.98 -22.02
N ALA A 574 -1.21 15.70 -22.21
CA ALA A 574 -2.28 15.05 -21.47
C ALA A 574 -1.79 14.72 -20.05
N LEU A 575 -2.45 15.28 -19.04
CA LEU A 575 -2.12 15.06 -17.65
C LEU A 575 -3.10 14.07 -17.00
N PRO A 576 -2.61 13.13 -16.17
CA PRO A 576 -3.47 12.27 -15.37
C PRO A 576 -4.23 13.10 -14.31
N LYS A 577 -5.28 12.51 -13.73
CA LYS A 577 -5.97 13.10 -12.56
C LYS A 577 -5.13 13.01 -11.28
N ASP A 578 -4.11 12.17 -11.25
CA ASP A 578 -3.19 12.08 -10.13
C ASP A 578 -2.37 13.38 -10.02
N VAL A 579 -2.58 14.12 -8.92
CA VAL A 579 -1.95 15.43 -8.67
C VAL A 579 -0.43 15.33 -8.64
N ARG A 580 0.15 14.24 -8.12
CA ARG A 580 1.61 14.09 -8.04
C ARG A 580 2.18 13.93 -9.45
N MET A 581 1.65 12.99 -10.22
CA MET A 581 2.11 12.76 -11.59
C MET A 581 1.91 13.99 -12.48
N ALA A 582 0.78 14.68 -12.34
CA ALA A 582 0.49 15.91 -13.09
C ALA A 582 1.52 17.02 -12.82
N ARG A 583 1.90 17.23 -11.54
CA ARG A 583 2.92 18.22 -11.16
C ARG A 583 4.29 17.90 -11.74
N GLU A 584 4.71 16.63 -11.67
CA GLU A 584 6.02 16.21 -12.20
C GLU A 584 6.09 16.36 -13.72
N GLU A 585 5.01 16.01 -14.43
CA GLU A 585 4.94 16.22 -15.88
C GLU A 585 5.03 17.71 -16.23
N ILE A 586 4.29 18.60 -15.55
CA ILE A 586 4.38 20.05 -15.79
C ILE A 586 5.82 20.56 -15.54
N ARG A 587 6.47 20.13 -14.45
CA ARG A 587 7.84 20.55 -14.10
C ARG A 587 8.85 20.17 -15.18
N ALA A 588 8.70 19.01 -15.80
CA ALA A 588 9.61 18.54 -16.85
C ALA A 588 9.68 19.50 -18.05
N TRP A 589 8.61 20.27 -18.30
CA TRP A 589 8.56 21.27 -19.37
C TRP A 589 9.33 22.57 -19.08
N LYS A 590 9.68 22.83 -17.82
CA LYS A 590 10.39 24.05 -17.39
C LYS A 590 9.71 25.32 -17.95
N THR A 591 8.39 25.42 -17.76
CA THR A 591 7.62 26.59 -18.21
C THR A 591 8.07 27.86 -17.51
N ASP A 592 8.13 28.97 -18.26
CA ASP A 592 8.52 30.28 -17.72
C ASP A 592 7.31 30.96 -17.04
N VAL A 593 6.13 30.81 -17.65
CA VAL A 593 4.86 31.32 -17.14
C VAL A 593 3.83 30.20 -17.18
N LEU A 594 3.08 30.01 -16.10
CA LEU A 594 1.98 29.05 -16.00
C LEU A 594 0.68 29.79 -15.71
N ILE A 595 -0.32 29.59 -16.55
CA ILE A 595 -1.63 30.24 -16.47
C ILE A 595 -2.69 29.18 -16.18
N TYR A 596 -3.51 29.44 -15.17
CA TYR A 596 -4.67 28.63 -14.81
C TYR A 596 -5.95 29.39 -15.20
N PRO A 597 -6.59 29.05 -16.33
CA PRO A 597 -7.71 29.86 -16.81
C PRO A 597 -8.93 29.85 -15.89
N GLU A 598 -9.12 28.77 -15.12
CA GLU A 598 -10.33 28.52 -14.33
C GLU A 598 -10.08 27.90 -12.95
N LEU A 599 -9.08 28.41 -12.22
CA LEU A 599 -8.68 27.83 -10.94
C LEU A 599 -9.80 27.86 -9.89
N GLY A 600 -10.05 26.71 -9.27
CA GLY A 600 -11.12 26.53 -8.27
C GLY A 600 -12.38 25.85 -8.81
N MET A 601 -12.55 25.69 -10.12
CA MET A 601 -13.68 24.93 -10.68
C MET A 601 -13.44 23.41 -10.76
N ASP A 602 -12.18 22.99 -10.69
CA ASP A 602 -11.79 21.57 -10.65
C ASP A 602 -10.80 21.34 -9.51
N LYS A 603 -11.08 20.30 -8.74
CA LYS A 603 -10.29 19.86 -7.59
C LYS A 603 -8.85 19.56 -7.98
N THR A 604 -8.65 18.81 -9.06
CA THR A 604 -7.30 18.42 -9.50
C THR A 604 -6.47 19.65 -9.83
N THR A 605 -7.03 20.57 -10.61
CA THR A 605 -6.38 21.82 -11.02
C THR A 605 -6.02 22.69 -9.81
N TYR A 606 -6.93 22.81 -8.83
CA TYR A 606 -6.69 23.53 -7.58
C TYR A 606 -5.54 22.93 -6.77
N PHE A 607 -5.53 21.61 -6.60
CA PHE A 607 -4.46 20.95 -5.85
C PHE A 607 -3.13 20.96 -6.63
N VAL A 608 -3.13 20.84 -7.95
CA VAL A 608 -1.91 20.96 -8.78
C VAL A 608 -1.26 22.33 -8.56
N SER A 609 -2.03 23.41 -8.56
CA SER A 609 -1.52 24.79 -8.46
C SER A 609 -0.91 25.14 -7.11
N LEU A 610 -1.21 24.42 -6.03
CA LEU A 610 -0.59 24.63 -4.71
C LEU A 610 0.94 24.41 -4.72
N ALA A 611 1.51 23.84 -5.78
CA ALA A 611 2.96 23.80 -5.98
C ALA A 611 3.43 24.98 -6.85
N ARG A 612 4.61 25.51 -6.58
CA ARG A 612 5.31 26.42 -7.51
C ARG A 612 5.90 25.59 -8.65
N LEU A 613 5.28 25.65 -9.82
CA LEU A 613 5.62 24.85 -11.01
C LEU A 613 6.28 25.70 -12.12
N ALA A 614 6.21 27.02 -12.03
CA ALA A 614 6.89 27.96 -12.91
C ALA A 614 7.37 29.22 -12.14
N PRO A 615 8.37 29.96 -12.66
CA PRO A 615 8.79 31.23 -12.09
C PRO A 615 7.68 32.28 -11.99
N VAL A 616 6.69 32.24 -12.87
CA VAL A 616 5.48 33.07 -12.78
C VAL A 616 4.25 32.18 -12.89
N GLN A 617 3.32 32.31 -11.96
CA GLN A 617 2.02 31.64 -12.01
C GLN A 617 0.89 32.67 -11.93
N ALA A 618 -0.08 32.54 -12.82
CA ALA A 618 -1.21 33.45 -12.89
C ALA A 618 -2.52 32.69 -13.00
N VAL A 619 -3.57 33.29 -12.45
CA VAL A 619 -4.94 32.84 -12.57
C VAL A 619 -5.70 33.76 -13.51
N TRP A 620 -6.72 33.22 -14.17
CA TRP A 620 -7.59 34.00 -15.04
C TRP A 620 -9.08 33.90 -14.66
N TRP A 621 -9.91 34.55 -15.46
CA TRP A 621 -11.31 34.92 -15.17
C TRP A 621 -12.29 33.75 -15.15
N GLY A 622 -11.88 32.55 -15.55
CA GLY A 622 -12.78 31.38 -15.64
C GLY A 622 -13.48 31.07 -14.32
N ASN A 623 -12.85 31.44 -13.19
CA ASN A 623 -13.54 31.61 -11.91
C ASN A 623 -13.43 33.08 -11.48
N ALA A 624 -14.57 33.77 -11.36
CA ALA A 624 -14.65 35.20 -11.06
C ALA A 624 -14.45 35.50 -9.56
N ASP A 625 -13.41 34.94 -8.96
CA ASP A 625 -13.07 35.12 -7.55
C ASP A 625 -11.57 34.87 -7.34
N THR A 626 -11.05 35.36 -6.23
CA THR A 626 -9.69 35.08 -5.78
C THR A 626 -9.45 33.58 -5.63
N SER A 627 -8.28 33.09 -6.05
CA SER A 627 -7.96 31.67 -5.86
C SER A 627 -7.65 31.34 -4.40
N GLY A 628 -7.07 32.31 -3.67
CA GLY A 628 -6.51 32.10 -2.34
C GLY A 628 -5.29 31.16 -2.33
N VAL A 629 -4.81 30.73 -3.50
CA VAL A 629 -3.70 29.80 -3.63
C VAL A 629 -2.39 30.57 -3.42
N PRO A 630 -1.59 30.25 -2.39
CA PRO A 630 -0.49 31.14 -2.03
C PRO A 630 0.69 31.17 -3.02
N THR A 631 0.73 30.24 -3.98
CA THR A 631 1.75 30.17 -5.05
C THR A 631 1.38 30.97 -6.31
N MET A 632 0.20 31.59 -6.37
CA MET A 632 -0.23 32.42 -7.50
C MET A 632 0.29 33.85 -7.34
N ASP A 633 0.95 34.37 -8.38
CA ASP A 633 1.46 35.75 -8.38
C ASP A 633 0.39 36.75 -8.82
N PHE A 634 -0.36 36.40 -9.87
CA PHE A 634 -1.23 37.34 -10.56
C PHE A 634 -2.65 36.84 -10.76
N TYR A 635 -3.61 37.76 -10.64
CA TYR A 635 -4.94 37.63 -11.20
C TYR A 635 -5.01 38.46 -12.49
N LEU A 636 -5.15 37.79 -13.63
CA LEU A 636 -5.28 38.43 -14.93
C LEU A 636 -6.72 38.95 -15.10
N THR A 637 -6.90 40.25 -15.30
CA THR A 637 -8.21 40.87 -15.54
C THR A 637 -8.11 41.94 -16.64
N SER A 638 -9.14 42.76 -16.79
CA SER A 638 -9.24 43.85 -17.76
C SER A 638 -9.25 45.22 -17.10
N GLU A 639 -9.15 46.27 -17.92
CA GLU A 639 -9.32 47.67 -17.50
C GLU A 639 -10.73 48.00 -16.96
N HIS A 640 -11.72 47.12 -17.15
CA HIS A 640 -13.09 47.30 -16.66
C HIS A 640 -13.30 46.83 -15.22
N GLU A 641 -12.26 46.30 -14.58
CA GLU A 641 -12.31 45.89 -13.18
C GLU A 641 -12.52 47.09 -12.24
N HIS A 642 -13.27 46.89 -11.15
CA HIS A 642 -13.57 47.98 -10.21
C HIS A 642 -12.29 48.52 -9.53
N SER A 643 -12.25 49.82 -9.22
CA SER A 643 -11.08 50.47 -8.63
C SER A 643 -10.64 49.88 -7.29
N THR A 644 -11.55 49.23 -6.56
CA THR A 644 -11.28 48.55 -5.28
C THR A 644 -10.89 47.09 -5.43
N ALA A 645 -10.80 46.55 -6.65
CA ALA A 645 -10.62 45.12 -6.86
C ALA A 645 -9.38 44.56 -6.15
N SER A 646 -8.29 45.33 -6.00
CA SER A 646 -7.09 44.86 -5.31
C SER A 646 -7.33 44.42 -3.85
N SER A 647 -8.39 44.90 -3.18
CA SER A 647 -8.75 44.43 -1.84
C SER A 647 -9.53 43.12 -1.81
N HIS A 648 -9.89 42.56 -2.98
CA HIS A 648 -10.67 41.32 -3.14
C HIS A 648 -9.83 40.13 -3.61
N TYR A 649 -8.61 40.36 -4.11
CA TYR A 649 -7.71 39.30 -4.60
C TYR A 649 -6.53 39.08 -3.67
N SER A 650 -6.16 37.81 -3.47
CA SER A 650 -4.92 37.44 -2.79
C SER A 650 -3.70 37.70 -3.67
N GLU A 651 -3.88 37.57 -4.98
CA GLU A 651 -2.92 37.76 -6.05
C GLU A 651 -2.79 39.24 -6.41
N ALA A 652 -1.67 39.62 -7.04
CA ALA A 652 -1.55 40.95 -7.63
C ALA A 652 -2.43 41.07 -8.88
N ILE A 653 -3.22 42.13 -8.99
CA ILE A 653 -4.03 42.36 -10.19
C ILE A 653 -3.13 42.77 -11.35
N TYR A 654 -3.26 42.05 -12.47
CA TYR A 654 -2.66 42.43 -13.74
C TYR A 654 -3.76 42.72 -14.77
N GLN A 655 -3.95 43.98 -15.11
CA GLN A 655 -4.91 44.41 -16.12
C GLN A 655 -4.29 44.30 -17.52
N LEU A 656 -4.89 43.47 -18.36
CA LEU A 656 -4.58 43.40 -19.79
C LEU A 656 -5.08 44.69 -20.46
N LYS A 657 -4.19 45.31 -21.24
CA LYS A 657 -4.45 46.53 -22.01
C LYS A 657 -4.79 46.22 -23.45
#